data_AF-D3DAX3-F1
#
_entry.id   AF-D3DAX3-F1
#
_cell.length_a   1.000
_cell.length_b   1.000
_cell.length_c   1.000
_cell.angle_alpha   90.00
_cell.angle_beta   90.00
_cell.angle_gamma   90.00
#
_symmetry.space_group_name_H-M   'P 1'
#
loop_
_entity.id
_entity.type
_entity.pdbx_description
1 polymer ?
#
loop_
_entity_poly.entity_id
_entity_poly.type
_entity_poly.pdbx_seq_one_letter_code
_entity_poly.pdbx_strand_id
1 'polypeptide(L)'
;MGGGVSAGRPVVVNRDPAKPPASLSPEERDTLLRASLVLSKAPPMSEADRDVVGRALPGAAVISLIRERDQNRGRLADRTRALEEAERQRRDPPEHGTPPNDQMMAELRGEIDTLRAEVERLNGQIGPLLDGLGVAPGEQGERERAMVRLIEEDFPPRFLERGRQIANTMLDQNQRIVGDEIARYAGVCSTDPSDRDRLRTAAQRLNSLVLDVEDLRRQEQALVADLPDGGVTPTHERLGAMRTRREEREKTLQRQRAETELQFPVLLQVPVAEVATADDEALDRLLGAKLAAISDNINKTRENVASGRLKVWNLPDVVRLTAQDLGVTGNEMLMGAVQQKARQQDADEAMVQMAVAAVGITAGLIATLASGGLALGAAVVAAGAGAYQLSESVQNFMAESAASNVALDPRIADLSANEPDMFAVAMDIAGLVLDVADVLKAVNALRAPTKLLLEGGDAAEFIRAAHGTLPPAAAERAVAGVMHRAAGQRAIRTALRAVKGTEFSAHSLAKINKILEEVAEDGWAKLFAQLSPKRVHPLTEKALERVYGAQEVARLRAEGALAEDCGGLFIAGATPGTGHIFLREGRLADVASVVVHELTHHLQDIHKSGIDKFTAEFQAWLAQQEFLRRLAAQGGAGNLADDLRVILESEPWMIANSIVDKYEIPRLPAYSAVRETQDVLTMLKKIRTP
;
A
#
# COMPACT_ATOMS: atom_id res chain seq x y z
N MET A 1 -30.40 31.27 62.08
CA MET A 1 -31.43 31.09 61.03
C MET A 1 -30.99 31.88 59.80
N GLY A 2 -31.02 31.26 58.62
CA GLY A 2 -30.99 31.95 57.32
C GLY A 2 -29.62 32.24 56.69
N GLY A 3 -28.88 31.20 56.26
CA GLY A 3 -27.76 31.34 55.33
C GLY A 3 -28.22 31.07 53.90
N GLY A 4 -28.38 32.12 53.09
CA GLY A 4 -28.80 32.03 51.68
C GLY A 4 -27.67 31.53 50.78
N VAL A 5 -27.91 30.40 50.12
CA VAL A 5 -27.03 29.84 49.09
C VAL A 5 -27.24 30.61 47.79
N SER A 6 -26.20 31.29 47.31
CA SER A 6 -26.16 31.92 45.99
C SER A 6 -26.16 30.83 44.91
N ALA A 7 -27.28 30.67 44.22
CA ALA A 7 -27.39 29.81 43.05
C ALA A 7 -26.60 30.44 41.88
N GLY A 8 -25.48 29.82 41.51
CA GLY A 8 -24.70 30.19 40.34
C GLY A 8 -25.55 30.13 39.07
N ARG A 9 -25.55 31.21 38.29
CA ARG A 9 -26.15 31.28 36.96
C ARG A 9 -25.48 30.23 36.05
N PRO A 10 -26.25 29.38 35.34
CA PRO A 10 -25.68 28.50 34.33
C PRO A 10 -25.09 29.36 33.20
N VAL A 11 -23.84 29.08 32.83
CA VAL A 11 -23.20 29.64 31.64
C VAL A 11 -23.94 29.08 30.43
N VAL A 12 -24.83 29.89 29.86
CA VAL A 12 -25.48 29.58 28.59
C VAL A 12 -24.45 29.82 27.49
N VAL A 13 -23.76 28.76 27.06
CA VAL A 13 -22.96 28.78 25.85
C VAL A 13 -23.92 28.96 24.69
N ASN A 14 -23.92 30.15 24.10
CA ASN A 14 -24.70 30.48 22.90
C ASN A 14 -24.10 29.68 21.73
N ARG A 15 -24.57 28.45 21.52
CA ARG A 15 -24.21 27.64 20.36
C ARG A 15 -25.01 28.18 19.17
N ASP A 16 -24.32 28.68 18.16
CA ASP A 16 -24.92 28.91 16.84
C ASP A 16 -25.76 27.68 16.46
N PRO A 17 -26.95 27.86 15.84
CA PRO A 17 -27.78 26.74 15.42
C PRO A 17 -26.95 25.87 14.46
N ALA A 18 -26.53 24.72 14.97
CA ALA A 18 -25.66 23.80 14.24
C ALA A 18 -26.28 23.53 12.87
N LYS A 19 -25.50 23.78 11.81
CA LYS A 19 -25.83 23.37 10.44
C LYS A 19 -26.34 21.92 10.53
N PRO A 20 -27.52 21.58 9.98
CA PRO A 20 -28.05 20.23 10.07
C PRO A 20 -26.97 19.26 9.58
N PRO A 21 -26.69 18.17 10.32
CA PRO A 21 -25.63 17.25 9.96
C PRO A 21 -25.85 16.78 8.52
N ALA A 22 -24.77 16.74 7.73
CA ALA A 22 -24.83 16.24 6.37
C ALA A 22 -25.52 14.86 6.39
N SER A 23 -26.49 14.66 5.50
CA SER A 23 -27.15 13.37 5.38
C SER A 23 -26.13 12.30 5.03
N LEU A 24 -26.01 11.26 5.85
CA LEU A 24 -25.12 10.14 5.59
C LEU A 24 -25.32 9.57 4.20
N SER A 25 -24.24 9.22 3.53
CA SER A 25 -24.27 8.50 2.25
C SER A 25 -24.96 7.13 2.43
N PRO A 26 -25.52 6.53 1.36
CA PRO A 26 -26.09 5.18 1.46
C PRO A 26 -25.10 4.14 2.02
N GLU A 27 -23.82 4.26 1.69
CA GLU A 27 -22.75 3.37 2.15
C GLU A 27 -22.42 3.56 3.64
N GLU A 28 -22.40 4.81 4.12
CA GLU A 28 -22.22 5.10 5.55
C GLU A 28 -23.39 4.57 6.38
N ARG A 29 -24.63 4.71 5.87
CA ARG A 29 -25.81 4.14 6.53
C ARG A 29 -25.74 2.62 6.61
N ASP A 30 -25.37 1.96 5.51
CA ASP A 30 -25.22 0.50 5.49
C ASP A 30 -24.14 0.04 6.46
N THR A 31 -22.99 0.72 6.47
CA THR A 31 -21.89 0.46 7.41
C THR A 31 -22.34 0.60 8.86
N LEU A 32 -23.11 1.64 9.20
CA LEU A 32 -23.64 1.83 10.56
C LEU A 32 -24.70 0.79 10.93
N LEU A 33 -25.56 0.39 10.00
CA LEU A 33 -26.54 -0.67 10.23
C LEU A 33 -25.85 -2.01 10.49
N ARG A 34 -24.81 -2.34 9.71
CA ARG A 34 -23.98 -3.54 9.93
C ARG A 34 -23.26 -3.48 11.28
N ALA A 35 -22.63 -2.36 11.59
CA ALA A 35 -21.99 -2.14 12.88
C ALA A 35 -22.99 -2.35 14.04
N SER A 36 -24.16 -1.72 13.96
CA SER A 36 -25.22 -1.88 14.95
C SER A 36 -25.69 -3.32 15.08
N LEU A 37 -25.81 -4.06 13.96
CA LEU A 37 -26.20 -5.47 13.98
C LEU A 37 -25.15 -6.33 14.67
N VAL A 38 -23.87 -6.15 14.37
CA VAL A 38 -22.77 -6.88 15.01
C VAL A 38 -22.73 -6.57 16.51
N LEU A 39 -22.73 -5.28 16.88
CA LEU A 39 -22.66 -4.85 18.27
C LEU A 39 -23.88 -5.29 19.09
N SER A 40 -25.08 -5.33 18.50
CA SER A 40 -26.29 -5.81 19.17
C SER A 40 -26.24 -7.30 19.56
N LYS A 41 -25.42 -8.10 18.85
CA LYS A 41 -25.24 -9.53 19.14
C LYS A 41 -23.98 -9.81 19.97
N ALA A 42 -23.08 -8.83 20.10
CA ALA A 42 -21.92 -8.96 20.94
C ALA A 42 -22.37 -9.05 22.42
N PRO A 43 -21.77 -9.92 23.26
CA PRO A 43 -22.08 -9.98 24.68
C PRO A 43 -21.96 -8.59 25.34
N PRO A 44 -22.79 -8.22 26.32
CA PRO A 44 -22.59 -6.95 27.01
C PRO A 44 -21.27 -6.94 27.77
N MET A 45 -20.64 -5.77 27.87
CA MET A 45 -19.43 -5.61 28.68
C MET A 45 -19.70 -5.87 30.17
N SER A 46 -18.71 -6.44 30.86
CA SER A 46 -18.77 -6.60 32.31
C SER A 46 -18.93 -5.22 32.99
N GLU A 47 -19.48 -5.21 34.21
CA GLU A 47 -19.63 -3.95 34.97
C GLU A 47 -18.27 -3.31 35.28
N ALA A 48 -17.25 -4.13 35.60
CA ALA A 48 -15.90 -3.67 35.84
C ALA A 48 -15.28 -3.01 34.60
N ASP A 49 -15.45 -3.60 33.41
CA ASP A 49 -14.92 -3.01 32.17
C ASP A 49 -15.66 -1.72 31.80
N ARG A 50 -16.98 -1.67 32.00
CA ARG A 50 -17.78 -0.45 31.82
C ARG A 50 -17.32 0.68 32.72
N ASP A 51 -16.99 0.39 33.97
CA ASP A 51 -16.48 1.38 34.92
C ASP A 51 -15.10 1.91 34.49
N VAL A 52 -14.18 1.03 34.06
CA VAL A 52 -12.87 1.42 33.53
C VAL A 52 -13.03 2.33 32.31
N VAL A 53 -13.84 1.94 31.32
CA VAL A 53 -14.06 2.72 30.10
C VAL A 53 -14.76 4.06 30.41
N GLY A 54 -15.76 4.03 31.29
CA GLY A 54 -16.49 5.21 31.74
C GLY A 54 -15.61 6.26 32.41
N ARG A 55 -14.57 5.82 33.14
CA ARG A 55 -13.56 6.71 33.74
C ARG A 55 -12.47 7.14 32.74
N ALA A 56 -12.05 6.25 31.84
CA ALA A 56 -10.99 6.52 30.88
C ALA A 56 -11.37 7.59 29.83
N LEU A 57 -12.61 7.57 29.34
CA LEU A 57 -13.13 8.52 28.34
C LEU A 57 -12.96 10.00 28.74
N PRO A 58 -13.55 10.47 29.84
CA PRO A 58 -13.32 11.83 30.33
C PRO A 58 -11.90 12.01 30.89
N GLY A 59 -11.26 10.95 31.40
CA GLY A 59 -9.87 10.96 31.86
C GLY A 59 -8.86 11.37 30.79
N ALA A 60 -9.10 11.01 29.53
CA ALA A 60 -8.25 11.39 28.41
C ALA A 60 -8.12 12.92 28.26
N ALA A 61 -9.22 13.66 28.44
CA ALA A 61 -9.17 15.13 28.42
C ALA A 61 -8.32 15.67 29.59
N VAL A 62 -8.37 15.03 30.76
CA VAL A 62 -7.58 15.42 31.94
C VAL A 62 -6.09 15.19 31.71
N ILE A 63 -5.69 14.07 31.10
CA ILE A 63 -4.29 13.83 30.75
C ILE A 63 -3.78 14.85 29.74
N SER A 64 -4.60 15.30 28.78
CA SER A 64 -4.20 16.38 27.87
C SER A 64 -3.86 17.67 28.63
N LEU A 65 -4.67 18.05 29.62
CA LEU A 65 -4.40 19.21 30.49
C LEU A 65 -3.13 19.01 31.34
N ILE A 66 -2.90 17.80 31.85
CA ILE A 66 -1.68 17.46 32.60
C ILE A 66 -0.44 17.61 31.70
N ARG A 67 -0.49 17.08 30.46
CA ARG A 67 0.60 17.20 29.49
C ARG A 67 0.87 18.66 29.12
N GLU A 68 -0.18 19.44 28.86
CA GLU A 68 -0.05 20.88 28.57
C GLU A 68 0.59 21.64 29.74
N ARG A 69 0.15 21.35 30.98
CA ARG A 69 0.73 21.94 32.18
C ARG A 69 2.20 21.59 32.30
N ASP A 70 2.57 20.33 32.11
CA ASP A 70 3.95 19.88 32.27
C ASP A 70 4.86 20.43 31.16
N GLN A 71 4.36 20.59 29.93
CA GLN A 71 5.05 21.34 28.87
C GLN A 71 5.27 22.80 29.27
N ASN A 72 4.24 23.47 29.82
CA ASN A 72 4.36 24.86 30.30
C ASN A 72 5.34 24.99 31.47
N ARG A 73 5.41 24.00 32.37
CA ARG A 73 6.44 23.93 33.43
C ARG A 73 7.85 23.81 32.85
N GLY A 74 8.03 22.99 31.81
CA GLY A 74 9.30 22.88 31.08
C GLY A 74 9.72 24.22 30.46
N ARG A 75 8.82 24.86 29.72
CA ARG A 75 9.06 26.19 29.12
C ARG A 75 9.33 27.26 30.19
N LEU A 76 8.60 27.23 31.30
CA LEU A 76 8.80 28.13 32.43
C LEU A 76 10.21 27.97 33.02
N ALA A 77 10.67 26.74 33.21
CA ALA A 77 12.02 26.45 33.70
C ALA A 77 13.10 26.96 32.73
N ASP A 78 12.92 26.74 31.42
CA ASP A 78 13.87 27.20 30.41
C ASP A 78 13.92 28.72 30.30
N ARG A 79 12.77 29.40 30.33
CA ARG A 79 12.72 30.87 30.34
C ARG A 79 13.29 31.47 31.62
N THR A 80 13.05 30.83 32.76
CA THR A 80 13.67 31.23 34.03
C THR A 80 15.19 31.13 33.94
N ARG A 81 15.72 30.03 33.40
CA ARG A 81 17.17 29.86 33.17
C ARG A 81 17.72 30.91 32.21
N ALA A 82 16.98 31.24 31.15
CA ALA A 82 17.37 32.28 30.20
C ALA A 82 17.39 33.68 30.85
N LEU A 83 16.41 33.98 31.71
CA LEU A 83 16.39 35.21 32.48
C LEU A 83 17.59 35.28 33.44
N GLU A 84 17.86 34.21 34.18
CA GLU A 84 19.02 34.13 35.08
C GLU A 84 20.35 34.33 34.33
N GLU A 85 20.50 33.73 33.15
CA GLU A 85 21.66 33.91 32.30
C GLU A 85 21.78 35.35 31.78
N ALA A 86 20.68 35.96 31.35
CA ALA A 86 20.68 37.35 30.93
C ALA A 86 20.99 38.30 32.09
N GLU A 87 20.52 38.00 33.32
CA GLU A 87 20.91 38.74 34.52
C GLU A 87 22.40 38.59 34.84
N ARG A 88 22.98 37.39 34.64
CA ARG A 88 24.42 37.17 34.78
C ARG A 88 25.22 38.01 33.79
N GLN A 89 24.88 37.94 32.50
CA GLN A 89 25.55 38.71 31.44
C GLN A 89 25.41 40.22 31.61
N ARG A 90 24.34 40.69 32.26
CA ARG A 90 24.20 42.11 32.59
C ARG A 90 25.11 42.53 33.74
N ARG A 91 25.35 41.64 34.72
CA ARG A 91 26.29 41.88 35.83
C ARG A 91 27.75 41.74 35.40
N ASP A 92 28.01 40.81 34.49
CA ASP A 92 29.34 40.50 33.94
C ASP A 92 29.27 40.48 32.40
N PRO A 93 29.37 41.66 31.75
CA PRO A 93 29.23 41.77 30.30
C PRO A 93 30.32 40.98 29.56
N PRO A 94 29.97 40.21 28.53
CA PRO A 94 30.96 39.47 27.75
C PRO A 94 31.96 40.43 27.09
N GLU A 95 33.25 40.05 27.03
CA GLU A 95 34.34 40.87 26.44
C GLU A 95 34.01 41.33 25.01
N HIS A 96 33.25 40.52 24.27
CA HIS A 96 32.77 40.82 22.92
C HIS A 96 31.26 40.55 22.85
N GLY A 97 30.45 41.58 23.12
CA GLY A 97 28.99 41.51 22.96
C GLY A 97 28.29 42.71 23.57
N THR A 98 27.05 42.98 23.12
CA THR A 98 26.18 43.94 23.79
C THR A 98 25.43 43.22 24.90
N PRO A 99 25.49 43.69 26.17
CA PRO A 99 24.76 43.03 27.24
C PRO A 99 23.24 43.09 26.99
N PRO A 100 22.48 42.13 27.54
CA PRO A 100 21.02 42.17 27.58
C PRO A 100 20.45 43.54 27.91
N ASN A 101 19.62 44.10 27.01
CA ASN A 101 18.96 45.38 27.25
C ASN A 101 17.68 45.23 28.12
N ASP A 102 17.17 46.34 28.65
CA ASP A 102 15.99 46.32 29.53
C ASP A 102 14.74 45.75 28.86
N GLN A 103 14.59 45.94 27.55
CA GLN A 103 13.46 45.42 26.78
C GLN A 103 13.46 43.89 26.78
N MET A 104 14.58 43.25 26.45
CA MET A 104 14.69 41.79 26.44
C MET A 104 14.44 41.19 27.84
N MET A 105 14.92 41.86 28.90
CA MET A 105 14.66 41.44 30.28
C MET A 105 13.17 41.52 30.63
N ALA A 106 12.48 42.59 30.20
CA ALA A 106 11.06 42.77 30.41
C ALA A 106 10.23 41.73 29.63
N GLU A 107 10.62 41.42 28.39
CA GLU A 107 10.01 40.36 27.57
C GLU A 107 10.12 38.99 28.25
N LEU A 108 11.32 38.59 28.69
CA LEU A 108 11.53 37.32 29.39
C LEU A 108 10.70 37.22 30.68
N ARG A 109 10.62 38.30 31.47
CA ARG A 109 9.80 38.34 32.68
C ARG A 109 8.31 38.23 32.36
N GLY A 110 7.84 38.94 31.34
CA GLY A 110 6.45 38.86 30.88
C GLY A 110 6.06 37.46 30.39
N GLU A 111 6.96 36.77 29.68
CA GLU A 111 6.75 35.38 29.27
C GLU A 111 6.70 34.43 30.47
N ILE A 112 7.61 34.59 31.45
CA ILE A 112 7.62 33.80 32.70
C ILE A 112 6.32 33.97 33.48
N ASP A 113 5.85 35.21 33.65
CA ASP A 113 4.60 35.50 34.37
C ASP A 113 3.38 34.90 33.67
N THR A 114 3.34 34.99 32.32
CA THR A 114 2.30 34.37 31.50
C THR A 114 2.29 32.84 31.68
N LEU A 115 3.46 32.21 31.58
CA LEU A 115 3.60 30.75 31.76
C LEU A 115 3.23 30.31 33.18
N ARG A 116 3.61 31.09 34.21
CA ARG A 116 3.26 30.79 35.60
C ARG A 116 1.75 30.86 35.83
N ALA A 117 1.09 31.91 35.33
CA ALA A 117 -0.36 32.05 35.42
C ALA A 117 -1.09 30.89 34.73
N GLU A 118 -0.57 30.44 33.59
CA GLU A 118 -1.13 29.32 32.85
C GLU A 118 -0.98 27.98 33.58
N VAL A 119 0.18 27.72 34.19
CA VAL A 119 0.41 26.53 35.03
C VAL A 119 -0.55 26.51 36.21
N GLU A 120 -0.76 27.64 36.89
CA GLU A 120 -1.72 27.74 38.00
C GLU A 120 -3.16 27.54 37.54
N ARG A 121 -3.54 28.11 36.39
CA ARG A 121 -4.86 27.91 35.78
C ARG A 121 -5.10 26.42 35.52
N LEU A 122 -4.14 25.72 34.92
CA LEU A 122 -4.24 24.29 34.62
C LEU A 122 -4.29 23.45 35.90
N ASN A 123 -3.47 23.75 36.91
CA ASN A 123 -3.54 23.09 38.22
C ASN A 123 -4.95 23.20 38.84
N GLY A 124 -5.55 24.39 38.79
CA GLY A 124 -6.89 24.63 39.31
C GLY A 124 -8.00 23.88 38.56
N GLN A 125 -7.77 23.50 37.30
CA GLN A 125 -8.70 22.69 36.51
C GLN A 125 -8.51 21.18 36.73
N ILE A 126 -7.26 20.71 36.80
CA ILE A 126 -6.93 19.28 36.87
C ILE A 126 -7.48 18.64 38.15
N GLY A 127 -7.30 19.27 39.31
CA GLY A 127 -7.74 18.72 40.61
C GLY A 127 -9.23 18.34 40.65
N PRO A 128 -10.15 19.30 40.41
CA PRO A 128 -11.58 19.03 40.41
C PRO A 128 -12.03 17.99 39.38
N LEU A 129 -11.36 17.93 38.22
CA LEU A 129 -11.65 16.92 37.20
C LEU A 129 -11.25 15.52 37.66
N LEU A 130 -10.08 15.36 38.30
CA LEU A 130 -9.67 14.08 38.87
C LEU A 130 -10.63 13.60 39.97
N ASP A 131 -11.10 14.53 40.81
CA ASP A 131 -12.08 14.22 41.87
C ASP A 131 -13.43 13.78 41.27
N GLY A 132 -13.89 14.44 40.21
CA GLY A 132 -15.11 14.06 39.49
C GLY A 132 -15.04 12.68 38.82
N LEU A 133 -13.84 12.17 38.56
CA LEU A 133 -13.60 10.85 37.96
C LEU A 133 -13.45 9.73 38.99
N GLY A 134 -13.60 10.05 40.29
CA GLY A 134 -13.49 9.07 41.36
C GLY A 134 -12.09 8.45 41.47
N VAL A 135 -11.05 9.18 41.04
CA VAL A 135 -9.67 8.77 41.30
C VAL A 135 -9.44 8.79 42.82
N ALA A 136 -8.84 7.73 43.36
CA ALA A 136 -8.68 7.57 44.80
C ALA A 136 -8.07 8.82 45.46
N PRO A 137 -8.54 9.23 46.65
CA PRO A 137 -8.01 10.39 47.34
C PRO A 137 -6.52 10.19 47.64
N GLY A 138 -5.73 11.24 47.44
CA GLY A 138 -4.28 11.21 47.60
C GLY A 138 -3.65 12.53 47.19
N GLU A 139 -2.32 12.61 47.27
CA GLU A 139 -1.61 13.77 46.74
C GLU A 139 -1.90 13.91 45.23
N GLN A 140 -1.93 15.14 44.71
CA GLN A 140 -2.24 15.39 43.30
C GLN A 140 -1.39 14.53 42.35
N GLY A 141 -0.09 14.38 42.64
CA GLY A 141 0.79 13.54 41.84
C GLY A 141 0.42 12.05 41.87
N GLU A 142 -0.14 11.53 42.96
CA GLU A 142 -0.63 10.14 43.04
C GLU A 142 -1.90 9.95 42.20
N ARG A 143 -2.82 10.91 42.28
CA ARG A 143 -4.06 10.91 41.48
C ARG A 143 -3.76 10.99 39.99
N GLU A 144 -2.84 11.86 39.60
CA GLU A 144 -2.39 11.97 38.20
C GLU A 144 -1.75 10.66 37.72
N ARG A 145 -0.88 10.03 38.52
CA ARG A 145 -0.31 8.70 38.20
C ARG A 145 -1.38 7.63 38.07
N ALA A 146 -2.40 7.62 38.93
CA ALA A 146 -3.50 6.68 38.84
C ALA A 146 -4.31 6.87 37.54
N MET A 147 -4.53 8.11 37.11
CA MET A 147 -5.19 8.40 35.83
C MET A 147 -4.34 7.95 34.63
N VAL A 148 -3.02 8.15 34.69
CA VAL A 148 -2.11 7.65 33.65
C VAL A 148 -2.18 6.12 33.55
N ARG A 149 -2.13 5.40 34.69
CA ARG A 149 -2.28 3.94 34.70
C ARG A 149 -3.63 3.48 34.15
N LEU A 150 -4.71 4.19 34.48
CA LEU A 150 -6.03 3.86 33.94
C LEU A 150 -6.04 3.88 32.40
N ILE A 151 -5.40 4.88 31.80
CA ILE A 151 -5.38 5.07 30.34
C ILE A 151 -4.33 4.20 29.65
N GLU A 152 -3.12 4.10 30.20
CA GLU A 152 -1.99 3.44 29.55
C GLU A 152 -1.88 1.95 29.89
N GLU A 153 -2.35 1.53 31.07
CA GLU A 153 -2.23 0.14 31.55
C GLU A 153 -3.57 -0.59 31.59
N ASP A 154 -4.61 0.04 32.15
CA ASP A 154 -5.90 -0.64 32.35
C ASP A 154 -6.78 -0.64 31.11
N PHE A 155 -6.94 0.50 30.42
CA PHE A 155 -7.85 0.61 29.27
C PHE A 155 -7.48 -0.32 28.09
N PRO A 156 -6.21 -0.41 27.64
CA PRO A 156 -5.88 -1.18 26.43
C PRO A 156 -6.23 -2.68 26.51
N PRO A 157 -5.96 -3.42 27.60
CA PRO A 157 -6.42 -4.79 27.75
C PRO A 157 -7.94 -4.96 27.59
N ARG A 158 -8.76 -4.02 28.06
CA ARG A 158 -10.24 -4.10 27.93
C ARG A 158 -10.66 -3.80 26.51
N PHE A 159 -10.00 -2.86 25.84
CA PHE A 159 -10.19 -2.64 24.40
C PHE A 159 -9.91 -3.92 23.61
N LEU A 160 -8.77 -4.58 23.87
CA LEU A 160 -8.39 -5.80 23.17
C LEU A 160 -9.35 -6.96 23.45
N GLU A 161 -9.77 -7.13 24.69
CA GLU A 161 -10.75 -8.15 25.06
C GLU A 161 -12.10 -7.89 24.40
N ARG A 162 -12.56 -6.63 24.38
CA ARG A 162 -13.77 -6.24 23.69
C ARG A 162 -13.69 -6.52 22.19
N GLY A 163 -12.54 -6.24 21.59
CA GLY A 163 -12.30 -6.57 20.19
C GLY A 163 -12.34 -8.08 19.92
N ARG A 164 -11.80 -8.94 20.81
CA ARG A 164 -11.93 -10.40 20.66
C ARG A 164 -13.39 -10.85 20.66
N GLN A 165 -14.21 -10.28 21.55
CA GLN A 165 -15.65 -10.57 21.61
C GLN A 165 -16.37 -10.17 20.32
N ILE A 166 -16.04 -8.99 19.77
CA ILE A 166 -16.60 -8.51 18.50
C ILE A 166 -16.14 -9.41 17.35
N ALA A 167 -14.85 -9.75 17.26
CA ALA A 167 -14.32 -10.66 16.23
C ALA A 167 -15.01 -12.03 16.27
N ASN A 168 -15.16 -12.63 17.46
CA ASN A 168 -15.87 -13.90 17.63
C ASN A 168 -17.35 -13.79 17.24
N THR A 169 -18.00 -12.67 17.56
CA THR A 169 -19.38 -12.41 17.15
C THR A 169 -19.51 -12.35 15.62
N MET A 170 -18.57 -11.70 14.94
CA MET A 170 -18.51 -11.65 13.48
C MET A 170 -18.28 -13.05 12.88
N LEU A 171 -17.35 -13.84 13.42
CA LEU A 171 -17.10 -15.22 13.02
C LEU A 171 -18.32 -16.13 13.21
N ASP A 172 -19.04 -15.97 14.32
CA ASP A 172 -20.25 -16.76 14.58
C ASP A 172 -21.41 -16.40 13.64
N GLN A 173 -21.52 -15.13 13.24
CA GLN A 173 -22.47 -14.73 12.21
C GLN A 173 -22.12 -15.34 10.85
N ASN A 174 -20.85 -15.28 10.45
CA ASN A 174 -20.40 -15.92 9.21
C ASN A 174 -20.60 -17.43 9.23
N GLN A 175 -20.32 -18.09 10.35
CA GLN A 175 -20.51 -19.53 10.49
C GLN A 175 -21.97 -19.93 10.29
N ARG A 176 -22.93 -19.11 10.77
CA ARG A 176 -24.36 -19.33 10.54
C ARG A 176 -24.71 -19.17 9.06
N ILE A 177 -24.24 -18.10 8.41
CA ILE A 177 -24.48 -17.89 6.97
C ILE A 177 -23.90 -19.05 6.14
N VAL A 178 -22.69 -19.49 6.44
CA VAL A 178 -22.07 -20.66 5.79
C VAL A 178 -22.87 -21.92 6.06
N GLY A 179 -23.30 -22.15 7.30
CA GLY A 179 -24.15 -23.28 7.67
C GLY A 179 -25.49 -23.29 6.93
N ASP A 180 -26.13 -22.13 6.79
CA ASP A 180 -27.38 -21.96 6.07
C ASP A 180 -27.21 -22.23 4.57
N GLU A 181 -26.12 -21.76 3.95
CA GLU A 181 -25.80 -22.03 2.54
C GLU A 181 -25.40 -23.49 2.30
N ILE A 182 -24.69 -24.13 3.25
CA ILE A 182 -24.43 -25.58 3.22
C ILE A 182 -25.76 -26.33 3.29
N ALA A 183 -26.67 -25.97 4.19
CA ALA A 183 -27.98 -26.62 4.29
C ALA A 183 -28.83 -26.41 3.03
N ARG A 184 -28.71 -25.24 2.40
CA ARG A 184 -29.42 -24.90 1.15
C ARG A 184 -28.91 -25.71 -0.04
N TYR A 185 -27.59 -25.87 -0.16
CA TYR A 185 -26.97 -26.41 -1.38
C TYR A 185 -26.32 -27.78 -1.24
N ALA A 186 -25.75 -28.17 -0.10
CA ALA A 186 -24.92 -29.38 -0.01
C ALA A 186 -25.73 -30.68 0.11
N GLY A 187 -25.53 -31.59 -0.85
CA GLY A 187 -25.97 -32.99 -0.81
C GLY A 187 -27.28 -33.29 -1.56
N VAL A 188 -27.52 -34.58 -1.83
CA VAL A 188 -28.74 -35.12 -2.50
C VAL A 188 -30.04 -34.78 -1.73
N CYS A 189 -29.92 -34.28 -0.51
CA CYS A 189 -31.01 -33.86 0.37
C CYS A 189 -31.14 -32.34 0.48
N SER A 190 -30.65 -31.56 -0.50
CA SER A 190 -31.07 -30.16 -0.66
C SER A 190 -32.59 -30.09 -0.47
N THR A 191 -33.01 -29.27 0.49
CA THR A 191 -34.41 -29.25 0.95
C THR A 191 -35.38 -28.81 -0.13
N ASP A 192 -34.89 -28.10 -1.15
CA ASP A 192 -35.67 -27.66 -2.30
C ASP A 192 -34.79 -27.56 -3.57
N PRO A 193 -34.97 -28.42 -4.58
CA PRO A 193 -34.30 -28.31 -5.87
C PRO A 193 -34.44 -26.92 -6.53
N SER A 194 -35.51 -26.18 -6.19
CA SER A 194 -35.73 -24.83 -6.71
C SER A 194 -34.64 -23.83 -6.27
N ASP A 195 -33.96 -24.05 -5.13
CA ASP A 195 -32.87 -23.19 -4.67
C ASP A 195 -31.66 -23.24 -5.61
N ARG A 196 -31.31 -24.43 -6.08
CA ARG A 196 -30.20 -24.63 -7.03
C ARG A 196 -30.52 -24.00 -8.36
N ASP A 197 -31.74 -24.18 -8.85
CA ASP A 197 -32.17 -23.58 -10.12
C ASP A 197 -32.23 -22.06 -10.04
N ARG A 198 -32.67 -21.50 -8.90
CA ARG A 198 -32.62 -20.04 -8.65
C ARG A 198 -31.19 -19.53 -8.60
N LEU A 199 -30.27 -20.24 -7.93
CA LEU A 199 -28.85 -19.91 -7.89
C LEU A 199 -28.22 -19.89 -9.29
N ARG A 200 -28.44 -20.95 -10.09
CA ARG A 200 -27.98 -21.03 -11.48
C ARG A 200 -28.56 -19.91 -12.32
N THR A 201 -29.86 -19.65 -12.20
CA THR A 201 -30.55 -18.59 -12.93
C THR A 201 -29.94 -17.22 -12.59
N ALA A 202 -29.67 -16.96 -11.31
CA ALA A 202 -29.02 -15.75 -10.87
C ALA A 202 -27.58 -15.63 -11.42
N ALA A 203 -26.83 -16.72 -11.37
CA ALA A 203 -25.48 -16.79 -11.94
C ALA A 203 -25.49 -16.58 -13.46
N GLN A 204 -26.42 -17.17 -14.20
CA GLN A 204 -26.60 -16.97 -15.65
C GLN A 204 -26.87 -15.49 -15.98
N ARG A 205 -27.75 -14.83 -15.20
CA ARG A 205 -28.03 -13.40 -15.37
C ARG A 205 -26.78 -12.55 -15.14
N LEU A 206 -26.06 -12.78 -14.03
CA LEU A 206 -24.82 -12.07 -13.74
C LEU A 206 -23.74 -12.33 -14.81
N ASN A 207 -23.58 -13.58 -15.24
CA ASN A 207 -22.62 -13.95 -16.28
C ASN A 207 -22.96 -13.28 -17.61
N SER A 208 -24.25 -13.20 -17.98
CA SER A 208 -24.67 -12.50 -19.19
C SER A 208 -24.32 -11.00 -19.16
N LEU A 209 -24.49 -10.34 -18.01
CA LEU A 209 -24.08 -8.94 -17.83
C LEU A 209 -22.55 -8.76 -17.89
N VAL A 210 -21.78 -9.70 -17.35
CA VAL A 210 -20.31 -9.70 -17.46
C VAL A 210 -19.90 -9.81 -18.93
N LEU A 211 -20.45 -10.77 -19.65
CA LEU A 211 -20.17 -10.95 -21.09
C LEU A 211 -20.62 -9.74 -21.92
N ASP A 212 -21.74 -9.10 -21.60
CA ASP A 212 -22.18 -7.86 -22.26
C ASP A 212 -21.16 -6.72 -22.06
N VAL A 213 -20.66 -6.54 -20.83
CA VAL A 213 -19.65 -5.51 -20.53
C VAL A 213 -18.34 -5.79 -21.27
N GLU A 214 -17.89 -7.05 -21.27
CA GLU A 214 -16.70 -7.46 -22.02
C GLU A 214 -16.87 -7.29 -23.53
N ASP A 215 -18.05 -7.61 -24.07
CA ASP A 215 -18.36 -7.42 -25.48
C ASP A 215 -18.37 -5.93 -25.86
N LEU A 216 -19.01 -5.08 -25.06
CA LEU A 216 -18.97 -3.63 -25.22
C LEU A 216 -17.54 -3.10 -25.18
N ARG A 217 -16.69 -3.63 -24.29
CA ARG A 217 -15.27 -3.26 -24.22
C ARG A 217 -14.52 -3.69 -25.50
N ARG A 218 -14.77 -4.88 -26.03
CA ARG A 218 -14.18 -5.34 -27.30
C ARG A 218 -14.67 -4.51 -28.49
N GLN A 219 -15.95 -4.15 -28.54
CA GLN A 219 -16.51 -3.27 -29.57
C GLN A 219 -15.95 -1.85 -29.47
N GLU A 220 -15.78 -1.33 -28.25
CA GLU A 220 -15.11 -0.06 -28.00
C GLU A 220 -13.68 -0.08 -28.58
N GLN A 221 -12.91 -1.13 -28.27
CA GLN A 221 -11.55 -1.31 -28.80
C GLN A 221 -11.51 -1.44 -30.33
N ALA A 222 -12.46 -2.15 -30.94
CA ALA A 222 -12.55 -2.28 -32.39
C ALA A 222 -12.91 -0.94 -33.08
N LEU A 223 -13.85 -0.18 -32.51
CA LEU A 223 -14.20 1.15 -33.01
C LEU A 223 -13.04 2.14 -32.90
N VAL A 224 -12.28 2.04 -31.81
CA VAL A 224 -11.08 2.82 -31.56
C VAL A 224 -10.03 2.55 -32.65
N ALA A 225 -9.81 1.28 -32.98
CA ALA A 225 -8.89 0.87 -34.07
C ALA A 225 -9.33 1.29 -35.49
N ASP A 226 -10.62 1.53 -35.72
CA ASP A 226 -11.19 1.95 -37.02
C ASP A 226 -11.22 3.49 -37.21
N LEU A 227 -10.74 4.28 -36.23
CA LEU A 227 -10.75 5.74 -36.31
C LEU A 227 -9.73 6.25 -37.34
N PRO A 228 -10.14 7.04 -38.36
CA PRO A 228 -9.19 7.66 -39.27
C PRO A 228 -8.39 8.76 -38.55
N ASP A 229 -7.09 8.81 -38.80
CA ASP A 229 -6.19 9.85 -38.27
C ASP A 229 -6.67 11.26 -38.68
N GLY A 230 -7.11 12.07 -37.71
CA GLY A 230 -7.24 13.52 -37.87
C GLY A 230 -8.60 14.10 -38.25
N GLY A 231 -9.73 13.44 -37.98
CA GLY A 231 -11.06 14.05 -38.19
C GLY A 231 -12.11 13.68 -37.15
N VAL A 232 -12.94 14.64 -36.75
CA VAL A 232 -14.18 14.41 -35.98
C VAL A 232 -15.19 13.75 -36.92
N THR A 233 -15.12 12.42 -37.02
CA THR A 233 -16.01 11.60 -37.84
C THR A 233 -17.23 11.14 -37.04
N PRO A 234 -18.32 10.67 -37.69
CA PRO A 234 -19.44 9.99 -37.04
C PRO A 234 -19.02 8.83 -36.10
N THR A 235 -17.80 8.32 -36.25
CA THR A 235 -17.21 7.30 -35.39
C THR A 235 -16.92 7.80 -33.96
N HIS A 236 -16.63 9.10 -33.76
CA HIS A 236 -16.42 9.68 -32.43
C HIS A 236 -17.71 9.73 -31.60
N GLU A 237 -18.83 10.11 -32.22
CA GLU A 237 -20.15 10.06 -31.57
C GLU A 237 -20.53 8.63 -31.20
N ARG A 238 -20.25 7.66 -32.09
CA ARG A 238 -20.46 6.23 -31.81
C ARG A 238 -19.60 5.73 -30.65
N LEU A 239 -18.35 6.16 -30.57
CA LEU A 239 -17.44 5.80 -29.47
C LEU A 239 -17.94 6.37 -28.13
N GLY A 240 -18.35 7.64 -28.09
CA GLY A 240 -18.93 8.26 -26.90
C GLY A 240 -20.22 7.55 -26.45
N ALA A 241 -21.09 7.19 -27.39
CA ALA A 241 -22.29 6.40 -27.10
C ALA A 241 -21.94 4.99 -26.57
N MET A 242 -20.89 4.35 -27.11
CA MET A 242 -20.44 3.03 -26.65
C MET A 242 -19.91 3.07 -25.21
N ARG A 243 -19.07 4.07 -24.88
CA ARG A 243 -18.56 4.30 -23.51
C ARG A 243 -19.69 4.49 -22.52
N THR A 244 -20.64 5.35 -22.86
CA THR A 244 -21.83 5.61 -22.03
C THR A 244 -22.60 4.30 -21.77
N ARG A 245 -22.83 3.49 -22.82
CA ARG A 245 -23.48 2.18 -22.68
C ARG A 245 -22.69 1.22 -21.80
N ARG A 246 -21.36 1.17 -21.92
CA ARG A 246 -20.49 0.33 -21.07
C ARG A 246 -20.61 0.74 -19.61
N GLU A 247 -20.50 2.03 -19.31
CA GLU A 247 -20.64 2.55 -17.94
C GLU A 247 -22.02 2.27 -17.35
N GLU A 248 -23.09 2.45 -18.12
CA GLU A 248 -24.46 2.10 -17.69
C GLU A 248 -24.60 0.59 -17.42
N ARG A 249 -23.98 -0.25 -18.25
CA ARG A 249 -24.00 -1.71 -18.09
C ARG A 249 -23.17 -2.16 -16.89
N GLU A 250 -22.02 -1.55 -16.65
CA GLU A 250 -21.19 -1.76 -15.45
C GLU A 250 -21.96 -1.37 -14.18
N LYS A 251 -22.62 -0.20 -14.17
CA LYS A 251 -23.49 0.20 -13.04
C LYS A 251 -24.64 -0.80 -12.83
N THR A 252 -25.23 -1.30 -13.91
CA THR A 252 -26.28 -2.33 -13.85
C THR A 252 -25.74 -3.64 -13.29
N LEU A 253 -24.56 -4.08 -13.72
CA LEU A 253 -23.87 -5.25 -13.22
C LEU A 253 -23.58 -5.11 -11.72
N GLN A 254 -23.04 -3.98 -11.27
CA GLN A 254 -22.76 -3.73 -9.86
C GLN A 254 -24.04 -3.75 -9.00
N ARG A 255 -25.12 -3.11 -9.47
CA ARG A 255 -26.41 -3.18 -8.77
C ARG A 255 -26.95 -4.61 -8.72
N GLN A 256 -26.92 -5.33 -9.84
CA GLN A 256 -27.41 -6.70 -9.91
C GLN A 256 -26.58 -7.64 -9.04
N ARG A 257 -25.25 -7.45 -8.97
CA ARG A 257 -24.38 -8.15 -8.04
C ARG A 257 -24.82 -7.88 -6.62
N ALA A 258 -24.89 -6.62 -6.19
CA ALA A 258 -25.32 -6.26 -4.84
C ALA A 258 -26.69 -6.86 -4.44
N GLU A 259 -27.67 -6.85 -5.35
CA GLU A 259 -28.99 -7.49 -5.13
C GLU A 259 -28.91 -9.02 -5.04
N THR A 260 -28.13 -9.63 -5.93
CA THR A 260 -27.97 -11.09 -5.98
C THR A 260 -27.19 -11.62 -4.79
N GLU A 261 -26.18 -10.88 -4.34
CA GLU A 261 -25.35 -11.18 -3.16
C GLU A 261 -26.18 -11.30 -1.88
N LEU A 262 -27.21 -10.47 -1.73
CA LEU A 262 -28.11 -10.53 -0.56
C LEU A 262 -28.97 -11.81 -0.56
N GLN A 263 -29.28 -12.36 -1.73
CA GLN A 263 -30.08 -13.57 -1.87
C GLN A 263 -29.22 -14.83 -1.87
N PHE A 264 -28.05 -14.76 -2.52
CA PHE A 264 -27.14 -15.86 -2.80
C PHE A 264 -25.68 -15.50 -2.47
N PRO A 265 -25.31 -15.37 -1.17
CA PRO A 265 -23.98 -14.97 -0.75
C PRO A 265 -22.86 -15.84 -1.33
N VAL A 266 -23.13 -17.13 -1.59
CA VAL A 266 -22.13 -18.04 -2.15
C VAL A 266 -21.56 -17.59 -3.51
N LEU A 267 -22.32 -16.82 -4.32
CA LEU A 267 -21.85 -16.33 -5.63
C LEU A 267 -20.69 -15.32 -5.55
N LEU A 268 -20.40 -14.76 -4.36
CA LEU A 268 -19.23 -13.92 -4.12
C LEU A 268 -17.91 -14.70 -4.10
N GLN A 269 -18.02 -15.99 -3.81
CA GLN A 269 -16.88 -16.84 -3.46
C GLN A 269 -16.57 -17.86 -4.56
N VAL A 270 -17.41 -17.96 -5.59
CA VAL A 270 -17.28 -18.93 -6.68
C VAL A 270 -17.38 -18.25 -8.05
N PRO A 271 -16.74 -18.80 -9.09
CA PRO A 271 -16.85 -18.25 -10.43
C PRO A 271 -18.28 -18.34 -10.97
N VAL A 272 -18.88 -17.18 -11.22
CA VAL A 272 -20.28 -17.08 -11.68
C VAL A 272 -20.52 -17.86 -12.99
N ALA A 273 -19.54 -17.87 -13.90
CA ALA A 273 -19.64 -18.60 -15.17
C ALA A 273 -19.72 -20.13 -14.98
N GLU A 274 -18.97 -20.67 -14.02
CA GLU A 274 -18.99 -22.10 -13.69
C GLU A 274 -20.34 -22.47 -13.07
N VAL A 275 -20.83 -21.68 -12.10
CA VAL A 275 -22.15 -21.92 -11.49
C VAL A 275 -23.28 -21.84 -12.52
N ALA A 276 -23.19 -20.91 -13.47
CA ALA A 276 -24.21 -20.71 -14.50
C ALA A 276 -24.42 -21.93 -15.41
N THR A 277 -23.42 -22.80 -15.53
CA THR A 277 -23.41 -23.94 -16.47
C THR A 277 -23.27 -25.29 -15.79
N ALA A 278 -22.94 -25.33 -14.50
CA ALA A 278 -22.75 -26.56 -13.74
C ALA A 278 -24.06 -27.38 -13.63
N ASP A 279 -23.95 -28.68 -13.92
CA ASP A 279 -24.96 -29.66 -13.52
C ASP A 279 -24.99 -29.84 -11.99
N ASP A 280 -25.90 -30.67 -11.47
CA ASP A 280 -26.04 -30.84 -10.01
C ASP A 280 -24.77 -31.38 -9.35
N GLU A 281 -24.07 -32.32 -9.98
CA GLU A 281 -22.86 -32.93 -9.41
C GLU A 281 -21.66 -31.97 -9.44
N ALA A 282 -21.49 -31.23 -10.53
CA ALA A 282 -20.46 -30.19 -10.63
C ALA A 282 -20.74 -29.05 -9.64
N LEU A 283 -22.00 -28.64 -9.49
CA LEU A 283 -22.41 -27.61 -8.53
C LEU A 283 -22.14 -28.07 -7.10
N ASP A 284 -22.48 -29.31 -6.75
CA ASP A 284 -22.23 -29.87 -5.42
C ASP A 284 -20.73 -29.90 -5.07
N ARG A 285 -19.87 -30.29 -6.02
CA ARG A 285 -18.42 -30.27 -5.81
C ARG A 285 -17.88 -28.85 -5.65
N LEU A 286 -18.32 -27.93 -6.51
CA LEU A 286 -17.87 -26.54 -6.51
C LEU A 286 -18.26 -25.83 -5.21
N LEU A 287 -19.55 -25.89 -4.83
CA LEU A 287 -20.06 -25.22 -3.64
C LEU A 287 -19.62 -25.93 -2.36
N GLY A 288 -19.70 -27.27 -2.33
CA GLY A 288 -19.36 -28.06 -1.15
C GLY A 288 -17.91 -27.87 -0.72
N ALA A 289 -16.96 -27.93 -1.65
CA ALA A 289 -15.55 -27.72 -1.34
C ALA A 289 -15.27 -26.28 -0.85
N LYS A 290 -15.86 -25.27 -1.50
CA LYS A 290 -15.64 -23.86 -1.13
C LYS A 290 -16.27 -23.53 0.24
N LEU A 291 -17.51 -23.94 0.49
CA LEU A 291 -18.19 -23.69 1.76
C LEU A 291 -17.53 -24.44 2.92
N ALA A 292 -17.08 -25.69 2.70
CA ALA A 292 -16.31 -26.42 3.71
C ALA A 292 -14.98 -25.72 4.04
N ALA A 293 -14.26 -25.22 3.03
CA ALA A 293 -13.03 -24.46 3.22
C ALA A 293 -13.25 -23.15 4.01
N ILE A 294 -14.31 -22.41 3.71
CA ILE A 294 -14.65 -21.19 4.47
C ILE A 294 -15.01 -21.54 5.92
N SER A 295 -15.79 -22.60 6.15
CA SER A 295 -16.12 -23.05 7.51
C SER A 295 -14.87 -23.46 8.30
N ASP A 296 -13.92 -24.16 7.68
CA ASP A 296 -12.64 -24.53 8.29
C ASP A 296 -11.80 -23.27 8.62
N ASN A 297 -11.74 -22.31 7.69
CA ASN A 297 -11.07 -21.02 7.92
C ASN A 297 -11.70 -20.22 9.07
N ILE A 298 -13.03 -20.21 9.20
CA ILE A 298 -13.72 -19.57 10.34
C ILE A 298 -13.27 -20.20 11.66
N ASN A 299 -13.23 -21.54 11.73
CA ASN A 299 -12.82 -22.25 12.93
C ASN A 299 -11.36 -21.99 13.28
N LYS A 300 -10.45 -22.07 12.30
CA LYS A 300 -9.03 -21.73 12.47
C LYS A 300 -8.86 -20.28 12.93
N THR A 301 -9.56 -19.35 12.32
CA THR A 301 -9.51 -17.93 12.71
C THR A 301 -9.99 -17.74 14.15
N ARG A 302 -11.08 -18.42 14.57
CA ARG A 302 -11.56 -18.41 15.95
C ARG A 302 -10.49 -18.92 16.93
N GLU A 303 -9.85 -20.03 16.61
CA GLU A 303 -8.74 -20.57 17.40
C GLU A 303 -7.55 -19.60 17.47
N ASN A 304 -7.22 -18.94 16.36
CA ASN A 304 -6.13 -17.97 16.30
C ASN A 304 -6.42 -16.70 17.11
N VAL A 305 -7.66 -16.20 17.10
CA VAL A 305 -8.11 -15.09 17.95
C VAL A 305 -8.05 -15.50 19.43
N ALA A 306 -8.55 -16.69 19.76
CA ALA A 306 -8.57 -17.21 21.13
C ALA A 306 -7.15 -17.46 21.68
N SER A 307 -6.24 -17.98 20.86
CA SER A 307 -4.85 -18.22 21.25
C SER A 307 -4.00 -16.94 21.24
N GLY A 308 -4.55 -15.81 20.78
CA GLY A 308 -3.80 -14.57 20.58
C GLY A 308 -2.75 -14.65 19.47
N ARG A 309 -2.84 -15.63 18.55
CA ARG A 309 -1.99 -15.71 17.35
C ARG A 309 -2.43 -14.68 16.32
N LEU A 310 -3.74 -14.58 16.09
CA LEU A 310 -4.30 -13.49 15.30
C LEU A 310 -4.56 -12.31 16.23
N LYS A 311 -3.77 -11.25 16.07
CA LYS A 311 -3.90 -10.05 16.90
C LYS A 311 -5.11 -9.25 16.46
N VAL A 312 -6.00 -8.95 17.40
CA VAL A 312 -7.25 -8.24 17.11
C VAL A 312 -7.01 -6.82 16.58
N TRP A 313 -5.90 -6.18 16.97
CA TRP A 313 -5.54 -4.85 16.46
C TRP A 313 -5.11 -4.86 14.98
N ASN A 314 -4.78 -6.03 14.41
CA ASN A 314 -4.50 -6.19 12.98
C ASN A 314 -5.79 -6.33 12.15
N LEU A 315 -6.97 -6.30 12.78
CA LEU A 315 -8.27 -6.45 12.14
C LEU A 315 -8.98 -5.09 12.10
N PRO A 316 -8.88 -4.30 11.01
CA PRO A 316 -9.27 -2.89 11.01
C PRO A 316 -10.75 -2.67 11.34
N ASP A 317 -11.63 -3.53 10.82
CA ASP A 317 -13.05 -3.48 11.10
C ASP A 317 -13.36 -3.78 12.57
N VAL A 318 -12.64 -4.71 13.19
CA VAL A 318 -12.81 -5.03 14.61
C VAL A 318 -12.33 -3.86 15.47
N VAL A 319 -11.20 -3.24 15.15
CA VAL A 319 -10.71 -2.04 15.85
C VAL A 319 -11.71 -0.89 15.74
N ARG A 320 -12.23 -0.63 14.53
CA ARG A 320 -13.24 0.41 14.30
C ARG A 320 -14.51 0.16 15.10
N LEU A 321 -15.05 -1.07 15.04
CA LEU A 321 -16.26 -1.45 15.77
C LEU A 321 -16.06 -1.41 17.29
N THR A 322 -14.89 -1.82 17.77
CA THR A 322 -14.53 -1.72 19.19
C THR A 322 -14.46 -0.26 19.62
N ALA A 323 -13.83 0.61 18.83
CA ALA A 323 -13.77 2.03 19.13
C ALA A 323 -15.16 2.68 19.16
N GLN A 324 -16.03 2.31 18.22
CA GLN A 324 -17.41 2.77 18.16
C GLN A 324 -18.24 2.29 19.37
N ASP A 325 -18.14 1.00 19.72
CA ASP A 325 -18.86 0.40 20.84
C ASP A 325 -18.45 0.98 22.19
N LEU A 326 -17.16 1.25 22.36
CA LEU A 326 -16.61 1.88 23.57
C LEU A 326 -16.81 3.40 23.59
N GLY A 327 -17.33 4.00 22.52
CA GLY A 327 -17.51 5.45 22.41
C GLY A 327 -16.20 6.23 22.32
N VAL A 328 -15.10 5.59 21.95
CA VAL A 328 -13.75 6.18 21.85
C VAL A 328 -13.38 6.59 20.43
N THR A 329 -14.30 6.50 19.46
CA THR A 329 -14.10 7.02 18.10
C THR A 329 -13.74 8.50 18.14
N GLY A 330 -12.56 8.84 17.62
CA GLY A 330 -12.04 10.22 17.64
C GLY A 330 -11.29 10.62 18.92
N ASN A 331 -11.14 9.72 19.91
CA ASN A 331 -10.30 9.96 21.07
C ASN A 331 -8.86 9.46 20.78
N GLU A 332 -8.04 10.35 20.23
CA GLU A 332 -6.65 10.05 19.83
C GLU A 332 -5.79 9.54 21.00
N MET A 333 -6.06 9.98 22.23
CA MET A 333 -5.28 9.58 23.40
C MET A 333 -5.54 8.13 23.81
N LEU A 334 -6.81 7.72 23.89
CA LEU A 334 -7.16 6.34 24.18
C LEU A 334 -6.71 5.40 23.06
N MET A 335 -6.90 5.81 21.80
CA MET A 335 -6.42 5.04 20.65
C MET A 335 -4.89 4.96 20.61
N GLY A 336 -4.19 6.03 21.01
CA GLY A 336 -2.73 6.05 21.15
C GLY A 336 -2.23 5.06 22.21
N ALA A 337 -2.91 4.96 23.36
CA ALA A 337 -2.60 3.97 24.39
C ALA A 337 -2.81 2.52 23.89
N VAL A 338 -3.87 2.26 23.12
CA VAL A 338 -4.10 0.96 22.48
C VAL A 338 -2.98 0.62 21.49
N GLN A 339 -2.59 1.57 20.62
CA GLN A 339 -1.49 1.37 19.67
C GLN A 339 -0.15 1.16 20.37
N GLN A 340 0.12 1.87 21.47
CA GLN A 340 1.30 1.68 22.28
C GLN A 340 1.33 0.28 22.89
N LYS A 341 0.20 -0.20 23.43
CA LYS A 341 0.09 -1.56 23.98
C LYS A 341 0.28 -2.63 22.90
N ALA A 342 -0.32 -2.44 21.73
CA ALA A 342 -0.11 -3.33 20.58
C ALA A 342 1.39 -3.43 20.22
N ARG A 343 2.08 -2.30 20.07
CA ARG A 343 3.52 -2.27 19.80
C ARG A 343 4.37 -2.91 20.90
N GLN A 344 3.97 -2.80 22.17
CA GLN A 344 4.63 -3.48 23.28
C GLN A 344 4.47 -4.99 23.18
N GLN A 345 3.27 -5.49 22.88
CA GLN A 345 3.02 -6.92 22.70
C GLN A 345 3.80 -7.48 21.51
N ASP A 346 3.86 -6.75 20.40
CA ASP A 346 4.66 -7.14 19.24
C ASP A 346 6.16 -7.20 19.58
N ALA A 347 6.65 -6.28 20.43
CA ALA A 347 8.04 -6.25 20.88
C ALA A 347 8.37 -7.39 21.87
N ASP A 348 7.47 -7.69 22.81
CA ASP A 348 7.65 -8.77 23.80
C ASP A 348 7.66 -10.15 23.11
N GLU A 349 6.79 -10.35 22.12
CA GLU A 349 6.73 -11.58 21.33
C GLU A 349 7.99 -11.74 20.45
N ALA A 350 8.44 -10.65 19.82
CA ALA A 350 9.73 -10.63 19.13
C ALA A 350 10.88 -10.98 20.08
N MET A 351 10.89 -10.47 21.31
CA MET A 351 11.92 -10.79 22.32
C MET A 351 11.89 -12.26 22.75
N VAL A 352 10.71 -12.85 22.98
CA VAL A 352 10.57 -14.28 23.31
C VAL A 352 11.05 -15.15 22.15
N GLN A 353 10.65 -14.81 20.92
CA GLN A 353 11.10 -15.53 19.74
C GLN A 353 12.61 -15.38 19.52
N MET A 354 13.21 -14.23 19.84
CA MET A 354 14.66 -14.03 19.85
C MET A 354 15.36 -14.86 20.94
N ALA A 355 14.75 -15.00 22.12
CA ALA A 355 15.27 -15.86 23.19
C ALA A 355 15.19 -17.35 22.84
N VAL A 356 14.16 -17.78 22.11
CA VAL A 356 14.03 -19.15 21.58
C VAL A 356 14.99 -19.39 20.41
N ALA A 357 15.22 -18.39 19.55
CA ALA A 357 16.25 -18.42 18.50
C ALA A 357 17.64 -18.73 19.08
N ALA A 358 17.95 -18.11 20.22
CA ALA A 358 19.23 -18.18 20.89
C ALA A 358 19.58 -19.59 21.40
N VAL A 359 18.57 -20.43 21.66
CA VAL A 359 18.74 -21.79 22.20
C VAL A 359 18.85 -22.84 21.07
N GLY A 360 18.70 -22.44 19.81
CA GLY A 360 18.33 -23.34 18.72
C GLY A 360 19.34 -23.64 17.62
N ILE A 361 20.65 -23.69 17.88
CA ILE A 361 21.66 -23.87 16.83
C ILE A 361 22.13 -25.33 16.76
N THR A 362 21.65 -26.11 15.75
CA THR A 362 22.43 -26.92 14.76
C THR A 362 21.53 -27.88 13.91
N ALA A 363 21.82 -27.89 12.59
CA ALA A 363 21.58 -28.86 11.49
C ALA A 363 20.20 -29.13 10.84
N GLY A 364 20.13 -28.91 9.51
CA GLY A 364 19.39 -29.77 8.56
C GLY A 364 18.79 -29.10 7.31
N LEU A 365 19.40 -29.29 6.13
CA LEU A 365 18.94 -28.84 4.80
C LEU A 365 18.14 -29.94 4.05
N ILE A 366 17.35 -29.51 3.05
CA ILE A 366 16.72 -30.23 1.89
C ILE A 366 15.25 -30.69 2.05
N ALA A 367 14.32 -30.03 1.32
CA ALA A 367 13.35 -30.64 0.38
C ALA A 367 12.34 -29.60 -0.18
N THR A 368 12.58 -29.03 -1.37
CA THR A 368 11.54 -28.32 -2.16
C THR A 368 11.82 -28.42 -3.65
N LEU A 369 11.77 -29.65 -4.19
CA LEU A 369 11.59 -29.92 -5.61
C LEU A 369 10.79 -31.23 -5.75
N ALA A 370 9.46 -31.14 -5.80
CA ALA A 370 8.57 -32.04 -6.56
C ALA A 370 7.07 -31.78 -6.31
N SER A 371 6.29 -31.86 -7.39
CA SER A 371 4.82 -31.86 -7.51
C SER A 371 4.10 -30.50 -7.48
N GLY A 372 3.53 -30.13 -8.64
CA GLY A 372 2.66 -28.99 -8.80
C GLY A 372 1.18 -29.34 -8.56
N GLY A 373 0.38 -28.30 -8.33
CA GLY A 373 -1.08 -28.32 -8.38
C GLY A 373 -1.78 -29.14 -7.29
N LEU A 374 -2.35 -28.44 -6.30
CA LEU A 374 -3.28 -28.95 -5.27
C LEU A 374 -2.71 -29.97 -4.27
N ALA A 375 -2.00 -29.48 -3.24
CA ALA A 375 -1.90 -30.15 -1.94
C ALA A 375 -1.43 -29.18 -0.84
N LEU A 376 -2.36 -28.63 -0.05
CA LEU A 376 -2.07 -28.12 1.29
C LEU A 376 -2.19 -29.31 2.25
N GLY A 377 -1.15 -30.14 2.31
CA GLY A 377 -1.09 -31.34 3.15
C GLY A 377 0.30 -31.53 3.72
N ALA A 378 0.37 -31.63 5.04
CA ALA A 378 1.56 -31.55 5.87
C ALA A 378 2.67 -32.56 5.53
N ALA A 379 3.92 -32.08 5.51
CA ALA A 379 5.11 -32.88 5.74
C ALA A 379 6.05 -32.12 6.68
N VAL A 380 6.07 -32.53 7.96
CA VAL A 380 7.05 -32.11 8.98
C VAL A 380 7.57 -33.37 9.63
N VAL A 381 8.90 -33.59 9.57
CA VAL A 381 9.86 -34.23 10.52
C VAL A 381 11.16 -34.40 9.71
N ALA A 382 12.39 -34.00 10.06
CA ALA A 382 13.11 -33.33 11.16
C ALA A 382 14.36 -32.66 10.51
N ALA A 383 15.11 -31.70 11.05
CA ALA A 383 15.66 -31.51 12.39
C ALA A 383 16.14 -30.04 12.59
N GLY A 384 16.37 -29.66 13.85
CA GLY A 384 17.01 -28.39 14.24
C GLY A 384 16.03 -27.34 14.75
N ALA A 385 16.36 -26.70 15.87
CA ALA A 385 15.49 -25.74 16.57
C ALA A 385 15.16 -24.45 15.77
N GLY A 386 15.76 -24.25 14.59
CA GLY A 386 15.29 -23.28 13.59
C GLY A 386 13.94 -23.64 12.93
N ALA A 387 13.49 -24.89 13.03
CA ALA A 387 12.18 -25.32 12.53
C ALA A 387 11.02 -24.74 13.36
N TYR A 388 11.23 -24.45 14.65
CA TYR A 388 10.18 -23.89 15.50
C TYR A 388 9.78 -22.48 15.05
N GLN A 389 10.77 -21.65 14.72
CA GLN A 389 10.56 -20.27 14.30
C GLN A 389 9.92 -20.18 12.91
N LEU A 390 10.40 -20.96 11.93
CA LEU A 390 9.76 -21.04 10.62
C LEU A 390 8.32 -21.58 10.76
N SER A 391 8.10 -22.56 11.63
CA SER A 391 6.76 -23.09 11.93
C SER A 391 5.85 -22.00 12.53
N GLU A 392 6.33 -21.16 13.44
CA GLU A 392 5.54 -20.08 14.05
C GLU A 392 5.17 -18.99 13.04
N SER A 393 6.10 -18.56 12.18
CA SER A 393 5.82 -17.60 11.09
C SER A 393 4.88 -18.15 10.04
N VAL A 394 5.04 -19.42 9.66
CA VAL A 394 4.10 -20.10 8.77
C VAL A 394 2.73 -20.21 9.44
N GLN A 395 2.67 -20.51 10.74
CA GLN A 395 1.40 -20.54 11.47
C GLN A 395 0.73 -19.16 11.55
N ASN A 396 1.49 -18.09 11.76
CA ASN A 396 0.97 -16.72 11.77
C ASN A 396 0.49 -16.30 10.37
N PHE A 397 1.25 -16.60 9.32
CA PHE A 397 0.83 -16.38 7.93
C PHE A 397 -0.44 -17.16 7.58
N MET A 398 -0.52 -18.44 7.98
CA MET A 398 -1.70 -19.27 7.78
C MET A 398 -2.89 -18.77 8.63
N ALA A 399 -2.63 -18.17 9.79
CA ALA A 399 -3.65 -17.56 10.62
C ALA A 399 -4.27 -16.31 9.98
N GLU A 400 -3.44 -15.43 9.41
CA GLU A 400 -3.89 -14.25 8.66
C GLU A 400 -4.56 -14.63 7.34
N SER A 401 -4.03 -15.64 6.62
CA SER A 401 -4.63 -16.17 5.39
C SER A 401 -5.98 -16.84 5.62
N ALA A 402 -6.16 -17.50 6.77
CA ALA A 402 -7.45 -18.03 7.17
C ALA A 402 -8.42 -16.87 7.47
N ALA A 403 -7.96 -15.81 8.14
CA ALA A 403 -8.76 -14.65 8.53
C ALA A 403 -9.30 -13.83 7.34
N SER A 404 -8.57 -13.77 6.22
CA SER A 404 -9.01 -13.11 4.99
C SER A 404 -10.03 -13.93 4.17
N ASN A 405 -10.27 -15.19 4.56
CA ASN A 405 -11.16 -16.11 3.84
C ASN A 405 -12.27 -16.69 4.75
N VAL A 406 -12.76 -15.88 5.70
CA VAL A 406 -13.81 -16.29 6.67
C VAL A 406 -15.22 -15.84 6.32
N ALA A 407 -15.40 -14.98 5.32
CA ALA A 407 -16.70 -14.43 4.98
C ALA A 407 -17.20 -14.90 3.61
N LEU A 408 -18.47 -15.32 3.57
CA LEU A 408 -19.19 -15.46 2.30
C LEU A 408 -19.54 -14.08 1.72
N ASP A 409 -19.95 -13.15 2.57
CA ASP A 409 -20.15 -11.76 2.21
C ASP A 409 -18.96 -10.90 2.73
N PRO A 410 -18.04 -10.46 1.86
CA PRO A 410 -16.89 -9.63 2.24
C PRO A 410 -17.30 -8.37 3.00
N ARG A 411 -18.55 -7.92 2.83
CA ARG A 411 -19.09 -6.74 3.51
C ARG A 411 -19.41 -6.96 4.98
N ILE A 412 -19.57 -8.22 5.41
CA ILE A 412 -19.98 -8.58 6.77
C ILE A 412 -18.76 -8.85 7.66
N ALA A 413 -17.67 -9.41 7.10
CA ALA A 413 -16.48 -9.75 7.90
C ALA A 413 -15.30 -10.27 7.06
N ASP A 414 -14.75 -9.47 6.14
CA ASP A 414 -13.32 -9.64 5.84
C ASP A 414 -12.53 -9.14 7.06
N LEU A 415 -12.19 -10.06 7.96
CA LEU A 415 -11.58 -9.68 9.24
C LEU A 415 -10.16 -9.13 9.05
N SER A 416 -9.46 -9.54 7.98
CA SER A 416 -8.08 -9.15 7.73
C SER A 416 -7.94 -8.49 6.36
N ALA A 417 -8.05 -7.15 6.33
CA ALA A 417 -7.68 -6.35 5.16
C ALA A 417 -6.16 -6.14 5.02
N ASN A 418 -5.36 -6.58 6.01
CA ASN A 418 -3.91 -6.45 5.99
C ASN A 418 -3.29 -7.68 5.31
N GLU A 419 -2.53 -7.45 4.24
CA GLU A 419 -1.48 -8.38 3.81
C GLU A 419 -0.43 -8.51 4.96
N PRO A 420 0.19 -9.68 5.17
CA PRO A 420 1.06 -9.93 6.33
C PRO A 420 2.17 -8.88 6.54
N ASP A 421 2.14 -8.15 7.66
CA ASP A 421 3.10 -7.08 7.96
C ASP A 421 4.45 -7.64 8.51
N MET A 422 5.53 -6.89 8.25
CA MET A 422 6.95 -6.87 8.67
C MET A 422 7.61 -8.01 9.49
N PHE A 423 6.86 -8.78 10.26
CA PHE A 423 7.33 -9.91 11.06
C PHE A 423 8.17 -10.91 10.27
N ALA A 424 7.76 -11.26 9.05
CA ALA A 424 8.55 -12.16 8.22
C ALA A 424 9.94 -11.59 7.83
N VAL A 425 10.22 -10.28 7.96
CA VAL A 425 11.54 -9.67 7.60
C VAL A 425 12.52 -9.97 8.71
N ALA A 426 12.10 -9.78 9.96
CA ALA A 426 12.89 -10.10 11.14
C ALA A 426 13.24 -11.60 11.17
N MET A 427 12.33 -12.44 10.68
CA MET A 427 12.51 -13.88 10.56
C MET A 427 13.49 -14.28 9.45
N ASP A 428 13.48 -13.59 8.31
CA ASP A 428 14.46 -13.77 7.24
C ASP A 428 15.90 -13.44 7.72
N ILE A 429 16.03 -12.52 8.67
CA ILE A 429 17.29 -12.11 9.32
C ILE A 429 17.72 -13.12 10.41
N ALA A 430 16.79 -13.56 11.26
CA ALA A 430 17.07 -14.50 12.37
C ALA A 430 17.40 -15.93 11.91
N GLY A 431 16.99 -16.32 10.69
CA GLY A 431 17.33 -17.61 10.08
C GLY A 431 18.80 -17.78 9.67
N LEU A 432 19.68 -16.85 10.03
CA LEU A 432 21.14 -16.97 9.91
C LEU A 432 21.72 -16.98 11.32
N VAL A 433 22.69 -17.88 11.55
CA VAL A 433 23.42 -18.14 12.81
C VAL A 433 24.14 -16.87 13.31
N LEU A 434 23.38 -15.88 13.74
CA LEU A 434 23.81 -14.61 14.32
C LEU A 434 23.52 -14.65 15.81
N ASP A 435 24.39 -14.04 16.62
CA ASP A 435 24.13 -13.93 18.05
C ASP A 435 22.95 -12.95 18.31
N VAL A 436 22.32 -13.09 19.48
CA VAL A 436 21.15 -12.27 19.86
C VAL A 436 21.48 -10.77 19.88
N ALA A 437 22.69 -10.38 20.27
CA ALA A 437 23.13 -9.00 20.30
C ALA A 437 23.32 -8.43 18.89
N ASP A 438 23.81 -9.21 17.95
CA ASP A 438 23.96 -8.87 16.53
C ASP A 438 22.60 -8.75 15.84
N VAL A 439 21.64 -9.62 16.18
CA VAL A 439 20.25 -9.48 15.68
C VAL A 439 19.58 -8.24 16.26
N LEU A 440 19.71 -7.97 17.57
CA LEU A 440 19.16 -6.75 18.18
C LEU A 440 19.80 -5.48 17.61
N LYS A 441 21.12 -5.50 17.37
CA LYS A 441 21.86 -4.41 16.75
C LYS A 441 21.44 -4.20 15.30
N ALA A 442 21.25 -5.28 14.54
CA ALA A 442 20.77 -5.22 13.18
C ALA A 442 19.31 -4.75 13.07
N VAL A 443 18.42 -5.24 13.92
CA VAL A 443 17.02 -4.79 13.99
C VAL A 443 16.96 -3.31 14.34
N ASN A 444 17.71 -2.86 15.35
CA ASN A 444 17.75 -1.44 15.72
C ASN A 444 18.36 -0.55 14.62
N ALA A 445 19.41 -1.02 13.94
CA ALA A 445 20.02 -0.29 12.82
C ALA A 445 19.11 -0.25 11.57
N LEU A 446 18.27 -1.27 11.38
CA LEU A 446 17.36 -1.37 10.24
C LEU A 446 15.99 -0.76 10.48
N ARG A 447 15.60 -0.51 11.74
CA ARG A 447 14.26 -0.03 12.12
C ARG A 447 13.90 1.30 11.46
N ALA A 448 14.78 2.30 11.55
CA ALA A 448 14.53 3.61 10.93
C ALA A 448 14.53 3.54 9.39
N PRO A 449 15.51 2.89 8.73
CA PRO A 449 15.49 2.69 7.28
C PRO A 449 14.28 1.89 6.77
N THR A 450 13.79 0.90 7.54
CA THR A 450 12.62 0.12 7.11
C THR A 450 11.32 0.89 7.26
N LYS A 451 11.17 1.65 8.36
CA LYS A 451 10.03 2.54 8.55
C LYS A 451 9.97 3.58 7.42
N LEU A 452 11.11 4.18 7.09
CA LEU A 452 11.23 5.11 5.96
C LEU A 452 10.84 4.43 4.64
N LEU A 453 11.31 3.22 4.38
CA LEU A 453 10.96 2.45 3.19
C LEU A 453 9.45 2.15 3.06
N LEU A 454 8.78 1.81 4.16
CA LEU A 454 7.34 1.51 4.19
C LEU A 454 6.46 2.75 4.11
N GLU A 455 6.93 3.89 4.64
CA GLU A 455 6.26 5.19 4.55
C GLU A 455 6.48 5.88 3.18
N GLY A 456 6.98 5.15 2.17
CA GLY A 456 7.19 5.63 0.80
C GLY A 456 8.61 6.11 0.48
N GLY A 457 9.59 5.82 1.34
CA GLY A 457 10.95 6.35 1.31
C GLY A 457 12.06 5.43 0.74
N ASP A 458 13.30 5.85 0.97
CA ASP A 458 14.54 5.46 0.27
C ASP A 458 14.99 4.01 0.52
N ALA A 459 14.61 3.12 -0.40
CA ALA A 459 15.02 1.72 -0.45
C ALA A 459 16.56 1.53 -0.46
N ALA A 460 17.32 2.52 -0.94
CA ALA A 460 18.78 2.46 -0.90
C ALA A 460 19.35 2.63 0.52
N GLU A 461 18.68 3.41 1.36
CA GLU A 461 19.05 3.57 2.76
C GLU A 461 18.83 2.25 3.51
N PHE A 462 17.71 1.57 3.27
CA PHE A 462 17.46 0.25 3.81
C PHE A 462 18.50 -0.78 3.35
N ILE A 463 18.80 -0.85 2.05
CA ILE A 463 19.82 -1.77 1.50
C ILE A 463 21.20 -1.48 2.09
N ARG A 464 21.62 -0.21 2.15
CA ARG A 464 22.92 0.16 2.74
C ARG A 464 22.99 -0.19 4.22
N ALA A 465 21.93 0.11 4.98
CA ALA A 465 21.86 -0.26 6.39
C ALA A 465 21.89 -1.79 6.56
N ALA A 466 21.23 -2.55 5.67
CA ALA A 466 21.23 -4.01 5.69
C ALA A 466 22.63 -4.55 5.43
N HIS A 467 23.32 -4.15 4.35
CA HIS A 467 24.68 -4.60 4.07
C HIS A 467 25.73 -4.08 5.05
N GLY A 468 25.50 -2.92 5.67
CA GLY A 468 26.39 -2.35 6.68
C GLY A 468 26.26 -2.99 8.06
N THR A 469 25.12 -3.64 8.34
CA THR A 469 24.84 -4.20 9.68
C THR A 469 24.70 -5.72 9.69
N LEU A 470 24.33 -6.35 8.57
CA LEU A 470 24.13 -7.80 8.45
C LEU A 470 25.25 -8.45 7.63
N PRO A 471 25.58 -9.74 7.90
CA PRO A 471 26.39 -10.54 6.99
C PRO A 471 25.80 -10.56 5.57
N PRO A 472 26.61 -10.71 4.51
CA PRO A 472 26.16 -10.56 3.12
C PRO A 472 24.92 -11.40 2.77
N ALA A 473 24.88 -12.66 3.20
CA ALA A 473 23.74 -13.54 2.93
C ALA A 473 22.46 -13.14 3.70
N ALA A 474 22.59 -12.52 4.88
CA ALA A 474 21.45 -12.00 5.67
C ALA A 474 20.95 -10.69 5.10
N ALA A 475 21.87 -9.81 4.68
CA ALA A 475 21.53 -8.55 4.02
C ALA A 475 20.71 -8.82 2.75
N GLU A 476 21.15 -9.76 1.90
CA GLU A 476 20.45 -10.11 0.66
C GLU A 476 19.05 -10.68 0.90
N ARG A 477 18.86 -11.52 1.93
CA ARG A 477 17.54 -12.05 2.30
C ARG A 477 16.64 -11.00 2.92
N ALA A 478 17.16 -10.16 3.81
CA ALA A 478 16.42 -9.06 4.40
C ALA A 478 15.95 -8.08 3.32
N VAL A 479 16.84 -7.76 2.37
CA VAL A 479 16.54 -6.94 1.20
C VAL A 479 15.49 -7.62 0.34
N ALA A 480 15.64 -8.89 -0.02
CA ALA A 480 14.64 -9.60 -0.82
C ALA A 480 13.27 -9.67 -0.12
N GLY A 481 13.23 -10.00 1.17
CA GLY A 481 12.00 -10.14 1.96
C GLY A 481 11.25 -8.82 2.15
N VAL A 482 11.97 -7.72 2.37
CA VAL A 482 11.39 -6.37 2.51
C VAL A 482 10.97 -5.82 1.15
N MET A 483 11.77 -6.01 0.11
CA MET A 483 11.46 -5.53 -1.24
C MET A 483 10.28 -6.29 -1.85
N HIS A 484 10.11 -7.57 -1.52
CA HIS A 484 8.94 -8.35 -1.94
C HIS A 484 7.65 -7.88 -1.26
N ARG A 485 7.73 -7.31 -0.05
CA ARG A 485 6.60 -6.77 0.72
C ARG A 485 6.31 -5.29 0.46
N ALA A 486 7.34 -4.49 0.23
CA ALA A 486 7.22 -3.12 -0.27
C ALA A 486 6.80 -3.06 -1.75
N ALA A 487 6.38 -4.19 -2.34
CA ALA A 487 5.98 -4.34 -3.73
C ALA A 487 4.61 -3.71 -4.08
N GLY A 488 4.17 -2.71 -3.32
CA GLY A 488 3.51 -1.53 -3.87
C GLY A 488 4.46 -0.73 -4.77
N GLN A 489 4.86 -1.32 -5.91
CA GLN A 489 5.49 -0.80 -7.15
C GLN A 489 6.59 0.31 -7.16
N ARG A 490 6.94 1.01 -6.06
CA ARG A 490 7.85 2.18 -6.12
C ARG A 490 9.22 1.97 -5.45
N ALA A 491 9.29 1.27 -4.31
CA ALA A 491 10.51 1.11 -3.51
C ALA A 491 11.68 0.41 -4.25
N ILE A 492 11.40 -0.63 -5.03
CA ILE A 492 12.40 -1.44 -5.75
C ILE A 492 13.22 -0.60 -6.75
N ARG A 493 12.62 0.46 -7.32
CA ARG A 493 13.27 1.33 -8.33
C ARG A 493 14.35 2.23 -7.75
N THR A 494 14.22 2.68 -6.50
CA THR A 494 15.20 3.58 -5.85
C THR A 494 16.38 2.80 -5.28
N ALA A 495 16.13 1.58 -4.78
CA ALA A 495 17.14 0.67 -4.25
C ALA A 495 18.17 0.20 -5.30
N LEU A 496 17.70 -0.12 -6.52
CA LEU A 496 18.55 -0.55 -7.63
C LEU A 496 19.41 0.60 -8.18
N ARG A 497 18.88 1.84 -8.20
CA ARG A 497 19.61 3.05 -8.64
C ARG A 497 20.83 3.37 -7.77
N ALA A 498 20.79 3.08 -6.47
CA ALA A 498 21.89 3.39 -5.56
C ALA A 498 23.01 2.33 -5.52
N VAL A 499 22.73 1.10 -5.95
CA VAL A 499 23.70 -0.01 -5.97
C VAL A 499 24.40 -0.15 -7.32
N LYS A 500 23.85 0.38 -8.43
CA LYS A 500 24.41 0.22 -9.79
C LYS A 500 24.54 1.52 -10.56
N GLY A 501 25.35 2.44 -10.04
CA GLY A 501 25.69 3.69 -10.72
C GLY A 501 26.78 3.61 -11.79
N THR A 502 27.02 2.48 -12.47
CA THR A 502 28.07 2.46 -13.51
C THR A 502 27.76 1.83 -14.86
N GLU A 503 27.05 0.71 -14.99
CA GLU A 503 26.82 0.05 -16.30
C GLU A 503 25.56 -0.84 -16.28
N PHE A 504 24.84 -0.96 -17.40
CA PHE A 504 23.87 -2.06 -17.56
C PHE A 504 24.64 -3.38 -17.45
N SER A 505 24.21 -4.28 -16.55
CA SER A 505 24.87 -5.58 -16.47
C SER A 505 24.75 -6.32 -17.81
N ALA A 506 25.80 -7.01 -18.25
CA ALA A 506 25.77 -7.81 -19.48
C ALA A 506 24.59 -8.80 -19.49
N HIS A 507 24.20 -9.29 -18.31
CA HIS A 507 23.02 -10.13 -18.12
C HIS A 507 21.70 -9.39 -18.41
N SER A 508 21.55 -8.13 -17.97
CA SER A 508 20.37 -7.31 -18.29
C SER A 508 20.26 -7.05 -19.79
N LEU A 509 21.38 -6.72 -20.45
CA LEU A 509 21.42 -6.51 -21.90
C LEU A 509 21.07 -7.80 -22.66
N ALA A 510 21.60 -8.94 -22.24
CA ALA A 510 21.26 -10.24 -22.84
C ALA A 510 19.77 -10.58 -22.69
N LYS A 511 19.16 -10.27 -21.54
CA LYS A 511 17.73 -10.45 -21.31
C LYS A 511 16.85 -9.53 -22.17
N ILE A 512 17.24 -8.26 -22.32
CA ILE A 512 16.56 -7.32 -23.22
C ILE A 512 16.64 -7.85 -24.65
N ASN A 513 17.83 -8.27 -25.09
CA ASN A 513 18.03 -8.82 -26.42
C ASN A 513 17.15 -10.05 -26.68
N LYS A 514 17.03 -10.94 -25.69
CA LYS A 514 16.16 -12.11 -25.76
C LYS A 514 14.68 -11.73 -25.91
N ILE A 515 14.19 -10.74 -25.17
CA ILE A 515 12.80 -10.24 -25.36
C ILE A 515 12.61 -9.67 -26.77
N LEU A 516 13.57 -8.89 -27.27
CA LEU A 516 13.49 -8.35 -28.63
C LEU A 516 13.46 -9.46 -29.68
N GLU A 517 14.17 -10.56 -29.46
CA GLU A 517 14.17 -11.74 -30.33
C GLU A 517 12.85 -12.52 -30.29
N GLU A 518 12.24 -12.65 -29.10
CA GLU A 518 10.97 -13.38 -28.91
C GLU A 518 9.74 -12.59 -29.39
N VAL A 519 9.77 -11.26 -29.24
CA VAL A 519 8.60 -10.39 -29.38
C VAL A 519 8.66 -9.55 -30.66
N ALA A 520 9.84 -9.07 -31.01
CA ALA A 520 10.04 -8.20 -32.17
C ALA A 520 10.56 -9.02 -33.37
N GLU A 521 10.65 -8.42 -34.55
CA GLU A 521 11.39 -9.05 -35.64
C GLU A 521 12.88 -9.16 -35.29
N ASP A 522 13.58 -10.23 -35.70
CA ASP A 522 15.03 -10.44 -35.45
C ASP A 522 15.93 -9.23 -35.77
N GLY A 523 15.47 -8.32 -36.63
CA GLY A 523 16.20 -7.10 -36.97
C GLY A 523 16.49 -6.23 -35.75
N TRP A 524 15.53 -6.10 -34.82
CA TRP A 524 15.69 -5.28 -33.62
C TRP A 524 16.70 -5.89 -32.65
N ALA A 525 16.59 -7.20 -32.40
CA ALA A 525 17.54 -7.93 -31.57
C ALA A 525 18.97 -7.85 -32.16
N LYS A 526 19.13 -8.07 -33.47
CA LYS A 526 20.44 -7.97 -34.14
C LYS A 526 21.05 -6.57 -34.01
N LEU A 527 20.25 -5.52 -34.26
CA LEU A 527 20.70 -4.14 -34.12
C LEU A 527 21.09 -3.81 -32.67
N PHE A 528 20.27 -4.22 -31.70
CA PHE A 528 20.56 -4.03 -30.29
C PHE A 528 21.85 -4.75 -29.87
N ALA A 529 22.00 -6.02 -30.24
CA ALA A 529 23.21 -6.80 -29.98
C ALA A 529 24.47 -6.14 -30.56
N GLN A 530 24.37 -5.55 -31.75
CA GLN A 530 25.48 -4.82 -32.39
C GLN A 530 25.87 -3.55 -31.62
N LEU A 531 24.90 -2.80 -31.08
CA LEU A 531 25.14 -1.52 -30.42
C LEU A 531 25.47 -1.66 -28.94
N SER A 532 24.86 -2.64 -28.26
CA SER A 532 24.89 -2.77 -26.79
C SER A 532 26.28 -2.77 -26.16
N PRO A 533 27.35 -3.36 -26.73
CA PRO A 533 28.66 -3.41 -26.08
C PRO A 533 29.38 -2.05 -26.03
N LYS A 534 28.98 -1.07 -26.85
CA LYS A 534 29.74 0.19 -27.03
C LYS A 534 28.87 1.45 -26.95
N ARG A 535 27.57 1.33 -27.19
CA ARG A 535 26.69 2.48 -27.44
C ARG A 535 25.42 2.50 -26.62
N VAL A 536 25.16 1.48 -25.80
CA VAL A 536 24.01 1.47 -24.89
C VAL A 536 24.52 1.65 -23.47
N HIS A 537 24.05 2.70 -22.81
CA HIS A 537 24.51 3.16 -21.51
C HIS A 537 23.34 3.32 -20.54
N PRO A 538 23.54 3.27 -19.22
CA PRO A 538 22.50 3.66 -18.26
C PRO A 538 22.22 5.17 -18.36
N LEU A 539 20.95 5.56 -18.35
CA LEU A 539 20.52 6.97 -18.31
C LEU A 539 20.79 7.55 -16.92
N THR A 540 22.04 7.97 -16.73
CA THR A 540 22.55 8.60 -15.52
C THR A 540 23.46 9.77 -15.92
N GLU A 541 23.51 10.81 -15.07
CA GLU A 541 24.37 11.96 -15.33
C GLU A 541 25.83 11.56 -15.51
N LYS A 542 26.33 10.62 -14.70
CA LYS A 542 27.70 10.12 -14.78
C LYS A 542 28.00 9.40 -16.10
N ALA A 543 27.03 8.65 -16.65
CA ALA A 543 27.22 7.98 -17.94
C ALA A 543 27.21 9.00 -19.08
N LEU A 544 26.30 9.97 -19.05
CA LEU A 544 26.26 11.07 -20.02
C LEU A 544 27.54 11.91 -19.96
N GLU A 545 28.01 12.26 -18.77
CA GLU A 545 29.27 13.00 -18.57
C GLU A 545 30.47 12.22 -19.09
N ARG A 546 30.48 10.89 -18.94
CA ARG A 546 31.54 10.04 -19.49
C ARG A 546 31.58 10.05 -21.02
N VAL A 547 30.42 10.11 -21.68
CA VAL A 547 30.32 10.06 -23.15
C VAL A 547 30.46 11.44 -23.78
N TYR A 548 29.85 12.48 -23.20
CA TYR A 548 29.74 13.82 -23.80
C TYR A 548 30.33 14.96 -22.96
N GLY A 549 30.75 14.70 -21.72
CA GLY A 549 31.30 15.73 -20.81
C GLY A 549 30.23 16.52 -20.05
N ALA A 550 30.67 17.23 -19.00
CA ALA A 550 29.79 17.91 -18.05
C ALA A 550 28.95 19.04 -18.67
N GLN A 551 29.49 19.72 -19.69
CA GLN A 551 28.81 20.84 -20.34
C GLN A 551 27.54 20.37 -21.08
N GLU A 552 27.62 19.23 -21.76
CA GLU A 552 26.47 18.67 -22.47
C GLU A 552 25.41 18.16 -21.49
N VAL A 553 25.82 17.56 -20.37
CA VAL A 553 24.89 17.17 -19.30
C VAL A 553 24.14 18.38 -18.74
N ALA A 554 24.84 19.51 -18.53
CA ALA A 554 24.20 20.73 -18.07
C ALA A 554 23.17 21.28 -19.06
N ARG A 555 23.47 21.22 -20.38
CA ARG A 555 22.54 21.60 -21.46
C ARG A 555 21.30 20.69 -21.44
N LEU A 556 21.50 19.37 -21.45
CA LEU A 556 20.40 18.38 -21.41
C LEU A 556 19.51 18.55 -20.16
N ARG A 557 20.11 18.90 -19.02
CA ARG A 557 19.36 19.18 -17.79
C ARG A 557 18.52 20.45 -17.93
N ALA A 558 19.08 21.52 -18.50
CA ALA A 558 18.36 22.77 -18.73
C ALA A 558 17.18 22.61 -19.71
N GLU A 559 17.30 21.68 -20.66
CA GLU A 559 16.24 21.32 -21.63
C GLU A 559 15.22 20.32 -21.07
N GLY A 560 15.39 19.84 -19.84
CA GLY A 560 14.50 18.84 -19.24
C GLY A 560 14.64 17.43 -19.82
N ALA A 561 15.66 17.16 -20.66
CA ALA A 561 15.88 15.86 -21.29
C ALA A 561 16.22 14.73 -20.28
N LEU A 562 16.55 15.11 -19.03
CA LEU A 562 16.85 14.19 -17.93
C LEU A 562 15.72 14.08 -16.89
N ALA A 563 14.51 14.54 -17.23
CA ALA A 563 13.34 14.46 -16.36
C ALA A 563 13.06 13.01 -15.88
N GLU A 564 12.35 12.87 -14.76
CA GLU A 564 12.17 11.57 -14.11
C GLU A 564 11.34 10.56 -14.93
N ASP A 565 10.51 11.07 -15.82
CA ASP A 565 9.63 10.35 -16.76
C ASP A 565 10.35 9.94 -18.05
N CYS A 566 11.58 10.40 -18.28
CA CYS A 566 12.37 10.05 -19.46
C CYS A 566 12.89 8.60 -19.36
N GLY A 567 12.22 7.66 -20.04
CA GLY A 567 12.58 6.23 -20.06
C GLY A 567 13.88 5.92 -20.81
N GLY A 568 14.23 6.72 -21.82
CA GLY A 568 15.40 6.54 -22.67
C GLY A 568 15.76 7.83 -23.41
N LEU A 569 16.99 7.89 -23.92
CA LEU A 569 17.50 9.04 -24.66
C LEU A 569 18.51 8.58 -25.71
N PHE A 570 18.25 8.85 -26.97
CA PHE A 570 19.22 8.78 -28.05
C PHE A 570 19.86 10.15 -28.30
N ILE A 571 21.19 10.18 -28.39
CA ILE A 571 21.96 11.37 -28.76
C ILE A 571 22.76 11.04 -30.01
N ALA A 572 22.45 11.71 -31.12
CA ALA A 572 23.17 11.55 -32.39
C ALA A 572 24.66 11.93 -32.23
N GLY A 573 25.52 11.26 -32.99
CA GLY A 573 26.95 11.56 -32.99
C GLY A 573 27.32 12.63 -34.03
N ALA A 574 28.61 12.96 -34.11
CA ALA A 574 29.11 13.92 -35.10
C ALA A 574 28.96 13.42 -36.55
N THR A 575 28.84 12.11 -36.74
CA THR A 575 28.56 11.49 -38.04
C THR A 575 27.36 10.54 -37.93
N PRO A 576 26.54 10.41 -39.01
CA PRO A 576 25.43 9.47 -39.08
C PRO A 576 25.79 8.07 -38.58
N GLY A 577 24.97 7.51 -37.70
CA GLY A 577 25.14 6.19 -37.14
C GLY A 577 26.21 6.09 -36.08
N THR A 578 26.69 7.21 -35.51
CA THR A 578 27.64 7.20 -34.37
C THR A 578 27.02 7.57 -33.03
N GLY A 579 25.70 7.80 -32.99
CA GLY A 579 24.98 8.14 -31.77
C GLY A 579 25.00 7.06 -30.69
N HIS A 580 24.68 7.49 -29.47
CA HIS A 580 24.61 6.67 -28.27
C HIS A 580 23.19 6.63 -27.71
N ILE A 581 22.81 5.50 -27.13
CA ILE A 581 21.53 5.24 -26.48
C ILE A 581 21.75 5.19 -24.97
N PHE A 582 20.92 5.90 -24.22
CA PHE A 582 20.89 5.89 -22.77
C PHE A 582 19.54 5.37 -22.33
N LEU A 583 19.50 4.35 -21.48
CA LEU A 583 18.24 3.73 -21.04
C LEU A 583 18.11 3.82 -19.53
N ARG A 584 16.92 4.19 -19.05
CA ARG A 584 16.60 4.11 -17.63
C ARG A 584 16.38 2.66 -17.24
N GLU A 585 16.87 2.28 -16.06
CA GLU A 585 16.53 0.97 -15.50
C GLU A 585 15.03 0.89 -15.17
N GLY A 586 14.41 -0.24 -15.49
CA GLY A 586 12.98 -0.49 -15.33
C GLY A 586 12.66 -1.98 -15.43
N ARG A 587 11.37 -2.33 -15.52
CA ARG A 587 11.00 -3.73 -15.78
C ARG A 587 11.45 -4.12 -17.18
N LEU A 588 11.78 -5.40 -17.36
CA LEU A 588 12.45 -5.86 -18.57
C LEU A 588 11.65 -5.56 -19.85
N ALA A 589 10.32 -5.74 -19.79
CA ALA A 589 9.40 -5.38 -20.86
C ALA A 589 9.39 -3.88 -21.16
N ASP A 590 9.41 -3.05 -20.11
CA ASP A 590 9.39 -1.59 -20.24
C ASP A 590 10.64 -1.09 -20.94
N VAL A 591 11.81 -1.53 -20.45
CA VAL A 591 13.10 -1.19 -21.03
C VAL A 591 13.20 -1.70 -22.46
N ALA A 592 12.74 -2.92 -22.75
CA ALA A 592 12.73 -3.44 -24.11
C ALA A 592 11.85 -2.59 -25.05
N SER A 593 10.72 -2.06 -24.58
CA SER A 593 9.88 -1.14 -25.37
C SER A 593 10.59 0.18 -25.67
N VAL A 594 11.26 0.77 -24.66
CA VAL A 594 12.05 1.99 -24.82
C VAL A 594 13.25 1.74 -25.74
N VAL A 595 13.87 0.57 -25.67
CA VAL A 595 14.96 0.20 -26.59
C VAL A 595 14.49 0.27 -28.05
N VAL A 596 13.29 -0.24 -28.37
CA VAL A 596 12.74 -0.13 -29.73
C VAL A 596 12.56 1.32 -30.15
N HIS A 597 12.11 2.18 -29.24
CA HIS A 597 12.02 3.63 -29.46
C HIS A 597 13.39 4.24 -29.84
N GLU A 598 14.39 4.06 -28.98
CA GLU A 598 15.72 4.67 -29.18
C GLU A 598 16.48 4.07 -30.38
N LEU A 599 16.30 2.77 -30.66
CA LEU A 599 16.85 2.15 -31.85
C LEU A 599 16.24 2.73 -33.13
N THR A 600 14.98 3.17 -33.09
CA THR A 600 14.35 3.83 -34.24
C THR A 600 15.03 5.16 -34.56
N HIS A 601 15.39 5.95 -33.54
CA HIS A 601 16.19 7.16 -33.74
C HIS A 601 17.58 6.87 -34.30
N HIS A 602 18.21 5.77 -33.87
CA HIS A 602 19.47 5.34 -34.47
C HIS A 602 19.34 4.95 -35.95
N LEU A 603 18.26 4.26 -36.33
CA LEU A 603 17.96 3.93 -37.73
C LEU A 603 17.78 5.19 -38.58
N GLN A 604 17.05 6.17 -38.05
CA GLN A 604 16.82 7.45 -38.71
C GLN A 604 18.13 8.21 -38.92
N ASP A 605 19.00 8.25 -37.90
CA ASP A 605 20.33 8.86 -37.99
C ASP A 605 21.17 8.25 -39.11
N ILE A 606 21.11 6.93 -39.33
CA ILE A 606 21.82 6.25 -40.42
C ILE A 606 21.19 6.53 -41.80
N HIS A 607 19.86 6.44 -41.91
CA HIS A 607 19.20 6.28 -43.21
C HIS A 607 18.44 7.51 -43.72
N LYS A 608 18.15 8.48 -42.86
CA LYS A 608 17.29 9.63 -43.20
C LYS A 608 17.86 10.93 -42.62
N SER A 609 18.77 11.57 -43.34
CA SER A 609 19.19 12.94 -43.02
C SER A 609 18.03 13.92 -43.26
N GLY A 610 17.74 14.78 -42.27
CA GLY A 610 16.82 15.91 -42.45
C GLY A 610 15.33 15.58 -42.31
N ILE A 611 14.97 14.49 -41.62
CA ILE A 611 13.58 14.32 -41.15
C ILE A 611 13.25 15.36 -40.08
N ASP A 612 12.03 15.89 -40.11
CA ASP A 612 11.57 16.80 -39.08
C ASP A 612 11.36 16.06 -37.74
N LYS A 613 11.39 16.82 -36.64
CA LYS A 613 11.29 16.28 -35.28
C LYS A 613 9.97 15.52 -35.05
N PHE A 614 8.86 15.99 -35.63
CA PHE A 614 7.57 15.29 -35.51
C PHE A 614 7.66 13.90 -36.13
N THR A 615 8.10 13.82 -37.40
CA THR A 615 8.20 12.56 -38.13
C THR A 615 9.16 11.58 -37.43
N ALA A 616 10.28 12.08 -36.91
CA ALA A 616 11.27 11.28 -36.18
C ALA A 616 10.65 10.60 -34.94
N GLU A 617 10.01 11.38 -34.08
CA GLU A 617 9.38 10.91 -32.83
C GLU A 617 8.18 10.02 -33.12
N PHE A 618 7.36 10.40 -34.12
CA PHE A 618 6.16 9.66 -34.46
C PHE A 618 6.48 8.25 -34.97
N GLN A 619 7.51 8.12 -35.81
CA GLN A 619 8.05 6.81 -36.21
C GLN A 619 8.55 5.98 -35.03
N ALA A 620 9.27 6.59 -34.07
CA ALA A 620 9.79 5.89 -32.89
C ALA A 620 8.68 5.40 -31.94
N TRP A 621 7.67 6.24 -31.70
CA TRP A 621 6.49 5.87 -30.92
C TRP A 621 5.67 4.76 -31.57
N LEU A 622 5.46 4.79 -32.89
CA LEU A 622 4.76 3.73 -33.61
C LEU A 622 5.52 2.39 -33.54
N ALA A 623 6.85 2.42 -33.66
CA ALA A 623 7.68 1.22 -33.51
C ALA A 623 7.57 0.63 -32.10
N GLN A 624 7.61 1.48 -31.07
CA GLN A 624 7.41 1.08 -29.67
C GLN A 624 6.01 0.50 -29.43
N GLN A 625 4.97 1.14 -29.96
CA GLN A 625 3.59 0.66 -29.85
C GLN A 625 3.40 -0.71 -30.51
N GLU A 626 3.96 -0.91 -31.71
CA GLU A 626 3.90 -2.20 -32.41
C GLU A 626 4.59 -3.31 -31.60
N PHE A 627 5.74 -3.01 -30.98
CA PHE A 627 6.40 -3.94 -30.05
C PHE A 627 5.49 -4.29 -28.86
N LEU A 628 4.86 -3.29 -28.24
CA LEU A 628 3.96 -3.50 -27.10
C LEU A 628 2.73 -4.33 -27.49
N ARG A 629 2.17 -4.15 -28.70
CA ARG A 629 1.05 -4.96 -29.22
C ARG A 629 1.44 -6.43 -29.35
N ARG A 630 2.63 -6.71 -29.90
CA ARG A 630 3.15 -8.10 -30.00
C ARG A 630 3.41 -8.71 -28.63
N LEU A 631 3.99 -7.93 -27.72
CA LEU A 631 4.21 -8.37 -26.34
C LEU A 631 2.89 -8.72 -25.66
N ALA A 632 1.87 -7.88 -25.83
CA ALA A 632 0.53 -8.10 -25.30
C ALA A 632 -0.11 -9.37 -25.88
N ALA A 633 0.01 -9.60 -27.20
CA ALA A 633 -0.52 -10.78 -27.88
C ALA A 633 0.10 -12.10 -27.40
N GLN A 634 1.34 -12.07 -26.90
CA GLN A 634 2.01 -13.22 -26.29
C GLN A 634 1.68 -13.43 -24.80
N GLY A 635 0.68 -12.71 -24.26
CA GLY A 635 0.28 -12.79 -22.85
C GLY A 635 1.06 -11.85 -21.92
N GLY A 636 1.90 -10.96 -22.46
CA GLY A 636 2.70 -10.01 -21.68
C GLY A 636 1.94 -8.77 -21.18
N ALA A 637 0.69 -8.58 -21.59
CA ALA A 637 -0.09 -7.35 -21.31
C ALA A 637 -0.31 -7.07 -19.82
N GLY A 638 -0.51 -8.12 -19.02
CA GLY A 638 -0.74 -8.01 -17.57
C GLY A 638 0.46 -7.46 -16.79
N ASN A 639 1.66 -7.47 -17.41
CA ASN A 639 2.90 -7.03 -16.79
C ASN A 639 3.38 -5.65 -17.29
N LEU A 640 2.61 -4.97 -18.15
CA LEU A 640 2.93 -3.61 -18.62
C LEU A 640 2.65 -2.57 -17.54
N ALA A 641 3.29 -1.40 -17.66
CA ALA A 641 3.12 -0.30 -16.69
C ALA A 641 1.98 0.55 -17.21
N ASP A 642 1.34 1.31 -16.34
CA ASP A 642 0.16 2.06 -16.74
C ASP A 642 0.48 3.08 -17.86
N ASP A 643 1.66 3.69 -17.85
CA ASP A 643 2.16 4.58 -18.91
C ASP A 643 2.35 3.83 -20.25
N LEU A 644 2.92 2.62 -20.24
CA LEU A 644 3.05 1.79 -21.44
C LEU A 644 1.72 1.23 -21.92
N ARG A 645 0.77 1.00 -21.01
CA ARG A 645 -0.60 0.62 -21.36
C ARG A 645 -1.29 1.76 -22.09
N VAL A 646 -1.07 3.01 -21.66
CA VAL A 646 -1.54 4.20 -22.40
C VAL A 646 -0.96 4.22 -23.81
N ILE A 647 0.34 3.97 -23.99
CA ILE A 647 0.95 3.92 -25.34
C ILE A 647 0.37 2.78 -26.18
N LEU A 648 0.18 1.60 -25.59
CA LEU A 648 -0.41 0.44 -26.25
C LEU A 648 -1.85 0.70 -26.73
N GLU A 649 -2.64 1.39 -25.92
CA GLU A 649 -4.05 1.69 -26.15
C GLU A 649 -4.28 3.00 -26.91
N SER A 650 -3.24 3.81 -27.10
CA SER A 650 -3.35 5.09 -27.81
C SER A 650 -3.56 4.90 -29.30
N GLU A 651 -4.49 5.65 -29.87
CA GLU A 651 -4.58 5.74 -31.33
C GLU A 651 -3.43 6.58 -31.89
N PRO A 652 -3.02 6.37 -33.16
CA PRO A 652 -1.90 7.11 -33.74
C PRO A 652 -2.08 8.63 -33.66
N TRP A 653 -3.29 9.15 -33.85
CA TRP A 653 -3.56 10.59 -33.67
C TRP A 653 -3.34 11.10 -32.25
N MET A 654 -3.53 10.27 -31.22
CA MET A 654 -3.24 10.65 -29.84
C MET A 654 -1.73 10.78 -29.62
N ILE A 655 -0.96 9.83 -30.17
CA ILE A 655 0.51 9.89 -30.16
C ILE A 655 0.97 11.15 -30.91
N ALA A 656 0.40 11.40 -32.09
CA ALA A 656 0.74 12.56 -32.91
C ALA A 656 0.47 13.89 -32.18
N ASN A 657 -0.68 14.02 -31.52
CA ASN A 657 -0.99 15.19 -30.70
C ASN A 657 -0.05 15.32 -29.50
N SER A 658 0.25 14.22 -28.80
CA SER A 658 1.20 14.24 -27.68
C SER A 658 2.59 14.72 -28.10
N ILE A 659 3.04 14.40 -29.32
CA ILE A 659 4.31 14.89 -29.88
C ILE A 659 4.23 16.38 -30.19
N VAL A 660 3.13 16.82 -30.81
CA VAL A 660 2.88 18.24 -31.10
C VAL A 660 2.93 19.07 -29.84
N ASP A 661 2.25 18.63 -28.78
CA ASP A 661 2.22 19.31 -27.49
C ASP A 661 3.59 19.29 -26.81
N LYS A 662 4.25 18.12 -26.77
CA LYS A 662 5.56 17.95 -26.11
C LYS A 662 6.67 18.80 -26.74
N TYR A 663 6.66 18.94 -28.07
CA TYR A 663 7.70 19.65 -28.82
C TYR A 663 7.24 21.01 -29.34
N GLU A 664 6.11 21.53 -28.84
CA GLU A 664 5.55 22.85 -29.19
C GLU A 664 5.46 23.08 -30.71
N ILE A 665 5.03 22.05 -31.45
CA ILE A 665 4.98 22.10 -32.91
C ILE A 665 3.75 22.92 -33.32
N PRO A 666 3.89 24.03 -34.07
CA PRO A 666 2.79 25.00 -34.25
C PRO A 666 1.52 24.43 -34.88
N ARG A 667 1.65 23.35 -35.65
CA ARG A 667 0.54 22.66 -36.29
C ARG A 667 0.91 21.20 -36.52
N LEU A 668 -0.04 20.31 -36.28
CA LEU A 668 0.05 18.90 -36.64
C LEU A 668 0.34 18.73 -38.15
N PRO A 669 1.52 18.19 -38.53
CA PRO A 669 1.84 17.91 -39.92
C PRO A 669 0.90 16.84 -40.49
N ALA A 670 0.80 16.74 -41.82
CA ALA A 670 0.11 15.59 -42.43
C ALA A 670 0.96 14.33 -42.24
N TYR A 671 0.36 13.27 -41.69
CA TYR A 671 1.06 12.00 -41.44
C TYR A 671 0.20 10.80 -41.87
N SER A 672 0.84 9.63 -41.93
CA SER A 672 0.17 8.35 -42.17
C SER A 672 0.87 7.29 -41.32
N ALA A 673 0.21 6.83 -40.24
CA ALA A 673 0.81 5.86 -39.33
C ALA A 673 1.30 4.58 -40.05
N VAL A 674 0.53 4.12 -41.05
CA VAL A 674 0.89 2.97 -41.89
C VAL A 674 2.17 3.24 -42.69
N ARG A 675 2.27 4.39 -43.38
CA ARG A 675 3.46 4.77 -44.13
C ARG A 675 4.68 4.89 -43.22
N GLU A 676 4.52 5.58 -42.09
CA GLU A 676 5.61 5.83 -41.15
C GLU A 676 6.12 4.53 -40.50
N THR A 677 5.22 3.61 -40.15
CA THR A 677 5.59 2.26 -39.66
C THR A 677 6.33 1.46 -40.75
N GLN A 678 5.83 1.49 -41.99
CA GLN A 678 6.45 0.79 -43.11
C GLN A 678 7.85 1.32 -43.42
N ASP A 679 8.07 2.63 -43.26
CA ASP A 679 9.37 3.26 -43.40
C ASP A 679 10.37 2.75 -42.35
N VAL A 680 9.96 2.65 -41.08
CA VAL A 680 10.81 2.07 -40.01
C VAL A 680 11.19 0.63 -40.32
N LEU A 681 10.21 -0.20 -40.70
CA LEU A 681 10.47 -1.59 -41.08
C LEU A 681 11.38 -1.70 -42.30
N THR A 682 11.29 -0.76 -43.24
CA THR A 682 12.18 -0.69 -44.42
C THR A 682 13.60 -0.32 -44.03
N MET A 683 13.80 0.61 -43.09
CA MET A 683 15.12 0.93 -42.53
C MET A 683 15.70 -0.29 -41.80
N LEU A 684 14.91 -0.96 -40.96
CA LEU A 684 15.35 -2.14 -40.22
C LEU A 684 15.76 -3.30 -41.15
N LYS A 685 15.04 -3.50 -42.26
CA LYS A 685 15.39 -4.51 -43.27
C LYS A 685 16.72 -4.24 -43.96
N LYS A 686 17.11 -2.98 -44.15
CA LYS A 686 18.41 -2.62 -44.77
C LYS A 686 19.61 -3.02 -43.91
N ILE A 687 19.42 -3.17 -42.59
CA ILE A 687 20.48 -3.64 -41.67
C ILE A 687 20.67 -5.17 -41.76
N ARG A 688 19.67 -5.92 -42.24
CA ARG A 688 19.74 -7.38 -42.35
C ARG A 688 20.60 -7.90 -43.51
N THR A 689 21.01 -7.03 -44.43
CA THR A 689 21.81 -7.41 -45.60
C THR A 689 23.26 -6.99 -45.38
N PRO A 690 24.20 -7.92 -45.14
CA PRO A 690 25.63 -7.60 -45.07
C PRO A 690 26.18 -7.08 -46.40
#